data_AF-A0A942PK31-F1
#
_entry.id   AF-A0A942PK31-F1
#
_cell.length_a   1.000
_cell.length_b   1.000
_cell.length_c   1.000
_cell.angle_alpha   90.00
_cell.angle_beta   90.00
_cell.angle_gamma   90.00
#
_symmetry.space_group_name_H-M   'P 1'
#
loop_
_entity.id
_entity.type
_entity.pdbx_description
1 polymer ?
#
loop_
_entity_poly.entity_id
_entity_poly.type
_entity_poly.pdbx_seq_one_letter_code
_entity_poly.pdbx_strand_id
1 'polypeptide(L)'
;MSVRNFVQNSHRLLGRFDIISGTVVAAALLLGIAFLTIVRPDPERLSWLLPEHQVSSFDSLPQRYAYYVFLGALIVGALLLPLLRNLFPSEDDHRHKLAVRIVLLALAASCLASLARLHEGHLYILLVALAAYLAQRGYKVILALFVAAVALLSLIPGIAGSPVLTIAEFLGQNEHYEPFFSQGDRLANGQEFFKDIYPYYGLLFPTIVGMFAKSGHALSILDQWRLVQVVQIAGYLLFLGAAWMRTRESPVSGRLLALLLVSLCIAPWLSTAGESVIKPTQSAVRFLFLPVSVLVLCWTERTSATFFSFCFGFCAACALLTNLEVGIVVTGGMALAWLVRMRGETLTGYLRALAAGAAAGIVVLLLYVLIYSAVFGKAPFPTQAGDLLAAIFAVAGGFNGARIHFRPHILVILCCAGYVFVEALRSIFGERSARAASTDAAIAAMILLIMIYYVSRPLDENSWTAAALFMLFLAPAIADQTRTLLAVAVAGVLVVPISAKFNARYLADPLQPSRFAIGWRHGCADGMAIDKPDIYCKQFLAKAEALKSIAAQGSLIYFSDVSLAMRRMTGISPSLPAPSLSASAKTNAELSLLAARIDRLKPQFILRDSDGSFGVPPAATRRAEERLLTALQFRYCARPDKNGWRVLERLPGDAKVCPVE
;
A
#
# COMPACT_ATOMS: atom_id res chain seq x y z
N MET A 1 10.72 -32.64 23.31
CA MET A 1 11.25 -32.90 21.95
C MET A 1 12.77 -32.89 22.06
N SER A 2 13.48 -33.97 21.72
CA SER A 2 14.94 -34.01 21.89
C SER A 2 15.62 -33.08 20.89
N VAL A 3 16.75 -32.46 21.26
CA VAL A 3 17.60 -31.64 20.37
C VAL A 3 17.96 -32.42 19.09
N ARG A 4 18.08 -33.75 19.18
CA ARG A 4 18.34 -34.64 18.05
C ARG A 4 17.22 -34.61 17.00
N ASN A 5 15.96 -34.58 17.41
CA ASN A 5 14.80 -34.46 16.52
C ASN A 5 14.70 -33.06 15.90
N PHE A 6 15.12 -32.01 16.62
CA PHE A 6 15.20 -30.65 16.07
C PHE A 6 16.24 -30.57 14.95
N VAL A 7 17.44 -31.13 15.17
CA VAL A 7 18.53 -31.17 14.17
C VAL A 7 18.13 -32.00 12.93
N GLN A 8 17.49 -33.16 13.11
CA GLN A 8 17.01 -33.98 11.98
C GLN A 8 15.88 -33.31 11.18
N ASN A 9 14.96 -32.59 11.84
CA ASN A 9 13.90 -31.85 11.14
C ASN A 9 14.41 -30.56 10.48
N SER A 10 15.41 -29.89 11.05
CA SER A 10 16.10 -28.78 10.37
C SER A 10 16.82 -29.27 9.11
N HIS A 11 17.36 -30.49 9.09
CA HIS A 11 17.88 -31.10 7.86
C HIS A 11 16.79 -31.40 6.81
N ARG A 12 15.50 -31.44 7.13
CA ARG A 12 14.41 -31.56 6.12
C ARG A 12 13.90 -30.20 5.63
N LEU A 13 14.00 -29.16 6.47
CA LEU A 13 13.72 -27.76 6.12
C LEU A 13 14.87 -27.14 5.31
N LEU A 14 16.11 -27.47 5.66
CA LEU A 14 17.36 -26.96 5.05
C LEU A 14 18.06 -28.00 4.19
N GLY A 15 17.62 -29.26 4.14
CA GLY A 15 18.21 -30.28 3.25
C GLY A 15 17.91 -30.07 1.77
N ARG A 16 17.16 -29.02 1.45
CA ARG A 16 17.05 -28.46 0.10
C ARG A 16 17.61 -27.04 0.01
N PHE A 17 18.28 -26.55 1.06
CA PHE A 17 18.93 -25.25 1.02
C PHE A 17 20.11 -25.35 0.09
N ASP A 18 19.93 -24.78 -1.10
CA ASP A 18 20.97 -24.68 -2.07
C ASP A 18 21.93 -23.55 -1.67
N ILE A 19 23.11 -23.95 -1.19
CA ILE A 19 24.19 -23.04 -0.77
C ILE A 19 24.49 -22.03 -1.87
N ILE A 20 24.37 -22.43 -3.13
CA ILE A 20 24.64 -21.57 -4.26
C ILE A 20 23.64 -20.41 -4.29
N SER A 21 22.33 -20.71 -4.24
CA SER A 21 21.28 -19.67 -4.17
C SER A 21 21.46 -18.79 -2.94
N GLY A 22 21.77 -19.39 -1.78
CA GLY A 22 22.04 -18.66 -0.55
C GLY A 22 23.23 -17.70 -0.66
N THR A 23 24.30 -18.12 -1.34
CA THR A 23 25.51 -17.31 -1.58
C THR A 23 25.20 -16.13 -2.49
N VAL A 24 24.40 -16.32 -3.55
CA VAL A 24 23.96 -15.22 -4.42
C VAL A 24 23.17 -14.19 -3.63
N VAL A 25 22.24 -14.62 -2.79
CA VAL A 25 21.44 -13.70 -1.96
C VAL A 25 22.32 -12.93 -0.97
N ALA A 26 23.24 -13.63 -0.30
CA ALA A 26 24.16 -13.00 0.64
C ALA A 26 25.07 -11.98 -0.05
N ALA A 27 25.65 -12.33 -1.20
CA ALA A 27 26.48 -11.43 -2.00
C ALA A 27 25.69 -10.21 -2.50
N ALA A 28 24.47 -10.42 -3.01
CA ALA A 28 23.58 -9.34 -3.42
C ALA A 28 23.28 -8.39 -2.26
N LEU A 29 23.00 -8.92 -1.08
CA LEU A 29 22.73 -8.12 0.13
C LEU A 29 23.96 -7.30 0.52
N LEU A 30 25.15 -7.91 0.53
CA LEU A 30 26.40 -7.22 0.82
C LEU A 30 26.70 -6.12 -0.19
N LEU A 31 26.44 -6.35 -1.48
CA LEU A 31 26.59 -5.33 -2.53
C LEU A 31 25.62 -4.16 -2.33
N GLY A 32 24.36 -4.43 -1.99
CA GLY A 32 23.39 -3.39 -1.66
C GLY A 32 23.81 -2.58 -0.43
N ILE A 33 24.26 -3.25 0.64
CA ILE A 33 24.77 -2.58 1.85
C ILE A 33 26.01 -1.75 1.52
N ALA A 34 26.98 -2.30 0.80
CA ALA A 34 28.19 -1.60 0.39
C ALA A 34 27.85 -0.34 -0.43
N PHE A 35 26.94 -0.46 -1.41
CA PHE A 35 26.48 0.67 -2.20
C PHE A 35 25.85 1.75 -1.32
N LEU A 36 25.00 1.37 -0.36
CA LEU A 36 24.39 2.32 0.58
C LEU A 36 25.43 3.05 1.45
N THR A 37 26.54 2.38 1.79
CA THR A 37 27.63 3.02 2.56
C THR A 37 28.51 3.96 1.73
N ILE A 38 28.63 3.69 0.42
CA ILE A 38 29.47 4.48 -0.50
C ILE A 38 28.70 5.70 -1.00
N VAL A 39 27.44 5.52 -1.43
CA VAL A 39 26.64 6.60 -1.99
C VAL A 39 25.99 7.39 -0.87
N ARG A 40 26.51 8.59 -0.64
CA ARG A 40 25.97 9.50 0.38
C ARG A 40 24.70 10.19 -0.14
N PRO A 41 23.72 10.47 0.75
CA PRO A 41 22.62 11.37 0.45
C PRO A 41 23.16 12.72 0.00
N ASP A 42 22.58 13.25 -1.07
CA ASP A 42 22.98 14.53 -1.63
C ASP A 42 22.00 15.61 -1.15
N PRO A 43 22.38 16.49 -0.20
CA PRO A 43 21.50 17.53 0.28
C PRO A 43 21.17 18.57 -0.80
N GLU A 44 22.02 18.76 -1.82
CA GLU A 44 21.71 19.65 -2.94
C GLU A 44 20.56 19.10 -3.77
N ARG A 45 20.40 17.77 -3.85
CA ARG A 45 19.20 17.14 -4.43
C ARG A 45 17.98 17.25 -3.54
N LEU A 46 18.02 17.82 -2.36
CA LEU A 46 16.80 18.21 -1.65
C LEU A 46 16.43 19.67 -1.96
N SER A 47 17.31 20.44 -2.61
CA SER A 47 17.09 21.86 -2.92
C SER A 47 15.97 22.13 -3.94
N TRP A 48 15.64 21.16 -4.81
CA TRP A 48 14.50 21.27 -5.74
C TRP A 48 13.15 21.07 -5.03
N LEU A 49 13.13 20.34 -3.91
CA LEU A 49 11.95 20.27 -3.04
C LEU A 49 11.70 21.63 -2.39
N LEU A 50 10.47 21.88 -1.99
CA LEU A 50 10.18 23.03 -1.14
C LEU A 50 10.99 22.90 0.17
N PRO A 51 11.65 23.98 0.65
CA PRO A 51 12.45 23.97 1.88
C PRO A 51 11.71 23.37 3.08
N GLU A 52 10.40 23.46 3.08
CA GLU A 52 9.56 23.07 4.21
C GLU A 52 9.21 21.59 4.21
N HIS A 53 9.31 20.96 3.04
CA HIS A 53 9.35 19.52 2.92
C HIS A 53 10.73 18.97 3.30
N GLN A 54 11.84 19.70 3.12
CA GLN A 54 13.19 19.21 3.44
C GLN A 54 13.34 18.79 4.91
N VAL A 55 12.67 19.47 5.86
CA VAL A 55 12.76 19.16 7.30
C VAL A 55 12.25 17.76 7.65
N SER A 56 11.29 17.25 6.87
CA SER A 56 10.68 15.92 7.07
C SER A 56 11.06 14.92 5.99
N SER A 57 11.88 15.32 5.01
CA SER A 57 12.22 14.53 3.83
C SER A 57 13.69 14.17 3.84
N PHE A 58 13.98 12.95 3.42
CA PHE A 58 15.33 12.44 3.22
C PHE A 58 15.52 12.10 1.75
N ASP A 59 16.72 12.29 1.22
CA ASP A 59 17.06 11.77 -0.10
C ASP A 59 17.12 10.24 -0.03
N SER A 60 16.03 9.58 -0.44
CA SER A 60 15.93 8.12 -0.49
C SER A 60 16.59 7.53 -1.73
N LEU A 61 17.16 8.33 -2.63
CA LEU A 61 17.77 7.82 -3.86
C LEU A 61 18.96 6.88 -3.61
N PRO A 62 19.88 7.14 -2.66
CA PRO A 62 20.89 6.14 -2.28
C PRO A 62 20.27 4.82 -1.81
N GLN A 63 19.15 4.87 -1.07
CA GLN A 63 18.44 3.70 -0.57
C GLN A 63 17.79 2.92 -1.74
N ARG A 64 17.14 3.63 -2.66
CA ARG A 64 16.53 3.05 -3.87
C ARG A 64 17.58 2.41 -4.77
N TYR A 65 18.71 3.07 -5.01
CA TYR A 65 19.80 2.52 -5.80
C TYR A 65 20.50 1.35 -5.12
N ALA A 66 20.73 1.39 -3.80
CA ALA A 66 21.20 0.23 -3.06
C ALA A 66 20.27 -0.97 -3.23
N TYR A 67 18.95 -0.73 -3.25
CA TYR A 67 17.96 -1.76 -3.51
C TYR A 67 17.97 -2.26 -4.96
N TYR A 68 18.14 -1.38 -5.95
CA TYR A 68 18.30 -1.78 -7.35
C TYR A 68 19.58 -2.57 -7.59
N VAL A 69 20.68 -2.21 -6.93
CA VAL A 69 21.93 -2.99 -6.95
C VAL A 69 21.70 -4.38 -6.35
N PHE A 70 21.00 -4.46 -5.22
CA PHE A 70 20.60 -5.74 -4.64
C PHE A 70 19.78 -6.59 -5.62
N LEU A 71 18.72 -6.03 -6.22
CA LEU A 71 17.88 -6.76 -7.20
C LEU A 71 18.67 -7.16 -8.46
N GLY A 72 19.48 -6.25 -9.00
CA GLY A 72 20.34 -6.53 -10.14
C GLY A 72 21.34 -7.64 -9.85
N ALA A 73 21.95 -7.64 -8.67
CA ALA A 73 22.86 -8.69 -8.23
C ALA A 73 22.16 -10.05 -8.04
N LEU A 74 20.90 -10.09 -7.60
CA LEU A 74 20.12 -11.33 -7.58
C LEU A 74 19.91 -11.90 -9.00
N ILE A 75 19.52 -11.04 -9.96
CA ILE A 75 19.27 -11.45 -11.34
C ILE A 75 20.57 -11.91 -12.01
N VAL A 76 21.61 -11.08 -11.98
CA VAL A 76 22.90 -11.39 -12.59
C VAL A 76 23.51 -12.63 -11.93
N GLY A 77 23.46 -12.71 -10.59
CA GLY A 77 23.90 -13.88 -9.86
C GLY A 77 23.19 -15.14 -10.35
N ALA A 78 21.85 -15.15 -10.36
CA ALA A 78 21.05 -16.29 -10.82
C ALA A 78 21.37 -16.73 -12.26
N LEU A 79 21.65 -15.77 -13.16
CA LEU A 79 22.01 -16.04 -14.56
C LEU A 79 23.44 -16.57 -14.72
N LEU A 80 24.38 -16.13 -13.88
CA LEU A 80 25.78 -16.58 -13.93
C LEU A 80 26.00 -17.92 -13.22
N LEU A 81 25.09 -18.33 -12.33
CA LEU A 81 25.23 -19.57 -11.55
C LEU A 81 25.49 -20.84 -12.39
N PRO A 82 24.80 -21.09 -13.52
CA PRO A 82 25.10 -22.25 -14.36
C PRO A 82 26.55 -22.28 -14.87
N LEU A 83 27.14 -21.10 -15.14
CA LEU A 83 28.52 -20.97 -15.60
C LEU A 83 29.52 -21.18 -14.46
N LEU A 84 29.18 -20.70 -13.26
CA LEU A 84 30.04 -20.76 -12.08
C LEU A 84 29.96 -22.10 -11.34
N ARG A 85 28.99 -22.97 -11.66
CA ARG A 85 28.77 -24.24 -10.96
C ARG A 85 30.02 -25.12 -10.90
N ASN A 86 30.83 -25.12 -11.95
CA ASN A 86 32.07 -25.91 -12.00
C ASN A 86 33.17 -25.37 -11.08
N LEU A 87 33.08 -24.10 -10.66
CA LEU A 87 34.03 -23.46 -9.74
C LEU A 87 33.69 -23.72 -8.26
N PHE A 88 32.48 -24.19 -7.98
CA PHE A 88 32.02 -24.57 -6.65
C PHE A 88 31.84 -26.09 -6.59
N PRO A 89 32.92 -26.87 -6.40
CA PRO A 89 32.83 -28.32 -6.30
C PRO A 89 31.81 -28.71 -5.23
N SER A 90 31.04 -29.76 -5.53
CA SER A 90 29.89 -30.18 -4.75
C SER A 90 30.27 -30.54 -3.31
N GLU A 91 29.56 -29.90 -2.37
CA GLU A 91 29.30 -30.35 -1.00
C GLU A 91 30.52 -30.71 -0.14
N ASP A 92 31.22 -29.67 0.33
CA ASP A 92 31.87 -29.78 1.63
C ASP A 92 30.81 -29.54 2.71
N ASP A 93 30.29 -30.62 3.33
CA ASP A 93 29.24 -30.64 4.37
C ASP A 93 29.53 -29.62 5.50
N HIS A 94 30.81 -29.31 5.73
CA HIS A 94 31.23 -28.29 6.68
C HIS A 94 30.78 -26.86 6.31
N ARG A 95 30.85 -26.48 5.03
CA ARG A 95 30.44 -25.14 4.54
C ARG A 95 28.92 -24.97 4.63
N HIS A 96 28.17 -26.03 4.33
CA HIS A 96 26.72 -26.05 4.50
C HIS A 96 26.33 -25.80 5.97
N LYS A 97 26.94 -26.56 6.89
CA LYS A 97 26.71 -26.43 8.34
C LYS A 97 27.08 -25.03 8.84
N LEU A 98 28.16 -24.43 8.34
CA LEU A 98 28.56 -23.07 8.72
C LEU A 98 27.55 -22.02 8.21
N ALA A 99 27.13 -22.09 6.95
CA ALA A 99 26.14 -21.16 6.38
C ALA A 99 24.81 -21.23 7.15
N VAL A 100 24.33 -22.44 7.44
CA VAL A 100 23.13 -22.66 8.26
C VAL A 100 23.29 -22.05 9.66
N ARG A 101 24.44 -22.25 10.31
CA ARG A 101 24.72 -21.66 11.63
C ARG A 101 24.72 -20.14 11.61
N ILE A 102 25.30 -19.52 10.58
CA ILE A 102 25.31 -18.06 10.42
C ILE A 102 23.87 -17.54 10.25
N VAL A 103 23.05 -18.19 9.41
CA VAL A 103 21.63 -17.83 9.24
C VAL A 103 20.87 -17.98 10.55
N LEU A 104 21.06 -19.07 11.29
CA LEU A 104 20.42 -19.28 12.58
C LEU A 104 20.87 -18.26 13.63
N LEU A 105 22.15 -17.89 13.67
CA LEU A 105 22.68 -16.85 14.55
C LEU A 105 22.11 -15.47 14.19
N ALA A 106 22.06 -15.14 12.91
CA ALA A 106 21.46 -13.90 12.43
C ALA A 106 19.96 -13.84 12.79
N LEU A 107 19.23 -14.95 12.62
CA LEU A 107 17.83 -15.07 13.04
C LEU A 107 17.69 -14.91 14.56
N ALA A 108 18.54 -15.56 15.36
CA ALA A 108 18.51 -15.46 16.81
C ALA A 108 18.82 -14.03 17.29
N ALA A 109 19.84 -13.38 16.74
CA ALA A 109 20.17 -11.99 17.02
C ALA A 109 19.03 -11.04 16.61
N SER A 110 18.42 -11.28 15.45
CA SER A 110 17.24 -10.55 14.97
C SER A 110 16.06 -10.71 15.92
N CYS A 111 15.85 -11.92 16.43
CA CYS A 111 14.83 -12.24 17.41
C CYS A 111 15.08 -11.51 18.73
N LEU A 112 16.29 -11.57 19.27
CA LEU A 112 16.67 -10.90 20.52
C LEU A 112 16.56 -9.37 20.40
N ALA A 113 17.04 -8.79 19.30
CA ALA A 113 16.93 -7.35 19.04
C ALA A 113 15.47 -6.90 18.89
N SER A 114 14.61 -7.75 18.32
CA SER A 114 13.17 -7.48 18.22
C SER A 114 12.51 -7.59 19.60
N LEU A 115 12.77 -8.66 20.35
CA LEU A 115 12.26 -8.89 21.71
C LEU A 115 12.60 -7.74 22.66
N ALA A 116 13.82 -7.19 22.59
CA ALA A 116 14.25 -6.07 23.41
C ALA A 116 13.47 -4.77 23.16
N ARG A 117 12.75 -4.66 22.03
CA ARG A 117 11.96 -3.48 21.65
C ARG A 117 10.45 -3.67 21.87
N LEU A 118 10.02 -4.84 22.33
CA LEU A 118 8.62 -5.27 22.30
C LEU A 118 8.02 -5.38 23.70
N HIS A 119 7.96 -4.28 24.47
CA HIS A 119 7.19 -4.26 25.72
C HIS A 119 5.71 -4.64 25.49
N GLU A 120 5.16 -4.36 24.31
CA GLU A 120 3.77 -4.67 23.92
C GLU A 120 3.60 -6.01 23.15
N GLY A 121 4.71 -6.66 22.75
CA GLY A 121 4.68 -7.84 21.87
C GLY A 121 4.72 -9.20 22.59
N HIS A 122 5.06 -9.23 23.88
CA HIS A 122 5.25 -10.47 24.62
C HIS A 122 3.98 -11.35 24.66
N LEU A 123 2.80 -10.74 24.80
CA LEU A 123 1.52 -11.46 24.81
C LEU A 123 1.28 -12.19 23.47
N TYR A 124 1.64 -11.57 22.35
CA TYR A 124 1.50 -12.20 21.03
C TYR A 124 2.43 -13.39 20.87
N ILE A 125 3.67 -13.29 21.36
CA ILE A 125 4.61 -14.40 21.30
C ILE A 125 4.10 -15.58 22.13
N LEU A 126 3.56 -15.32 23.32
CA LEU A 126 2.91 -16.34 24.15
C LEU A 126 1.68 -16.94 23.46
N LEU A 127 0.84 -16.11 22.83
CA LEU A 127 -0.32 -16.56 22.07
C LEU A 127 0.08 -17.45 20.88
N VAL A 128 1.11 -17.07 20.13
CA VAL A 128 1.63 -17.86 19.01
C VAL A 128 2.24 -19.17 19.50
N ALA A 129 3.01 -19.16 20.59
CA ALA A 129 3.57 -20.36 21.20
C ALA A 129 2.47 -21.30 21.71
N LEU A 130 1.43 -20.76 22.38
CA LEU A 130 0.26 -21.50 22.82
C LEU A 130 -0.49 -22.11 21.62
N ALA A 131 -0.77 -21.32 20.59
CA ALA A 131 -1.45 -21.81 19.39
C ALA A 131 -0.66 -22.92 18.69
N ALA A 132 0.67 -22.78 18.61
CA ALA A 132 1.53 -23.81 18.05
C ALA A 132 1.51 -25.10 18.90
N TYR A 133 1.55 -24.97 20.23
CA TYR A 133 1.38 -26.10 21.14
C TYR A 133 0.02 -26.79 20.94
N LEU A 134 -1.07 -26.01 20.85
CA LEU A 134 -2.40 -26.53 20.61
C LEU A 134 -2.50 -27.26 19.25
N ALA A 135 -1.85 -26.73 18.22
CA ALA A 135 -1.82 -27.33 16.90
C ALA A 135 -1.08 -28.68 16.88
N GLN A 136 0.04 -28.78 17.59
CA GLN A 136 0.81 -30.01 17.77
C GLN A 136 0.02 -31.07 18.54
N ARG A 137 -0.83 -30.66 19.49
CA ARG A 137 -1.73 -31.56 20.23
C ARG A 137 -3.02 -31.91 19.48
N GLY A 138 -3.27 -31.30 18.32
CA GLY A 138 -4.45 -31.57 17.51
C GLY A 138 -5.75 -30.90 18.00
N TYR A 139 -5.68 -29.86 18.84
CA TYR A 139 -6.85 -29.13 19.36
C TYR A 139 -7.46 -28.19 18.30
N LYS A 140 -8.09 -28.77 17.28
CA LYS A 140 -8.65 -28.04 16.13
C LYS A 140 -9.76 -27.06 16.52
N VAL A 141 -10.64 -27.45 17.45
CA VAL A 141 -11.79 -26.60 17.86
C VAL A 141 -11.30 -25.32 18.52
N ILE A 142 -10.35 -25.41 19.46
CA ILE A 142 -9.79 -24.23 20.15
C ILE A 142 -9.10 -23.29 19.15
N LEU A 143 -8.34 -23.83 18.21
CA LEU A 143 -7.71 -23.04 17.15
C LEU A 143 -8.72 -22.37 16.23
N ALA A 144 -9.79 -23.07 15.84
CA ALA A 144 -10.87 -22.50 15.04
C ALA A 144 -11.57 -21.36 15.79
N LEU A 145 -11.79 -21.51 17.10
CA LEU A 145 -12.32 -20.45 17.95
C LEU A 145 -11.37 -19.24 18.03
N PHE A 146 -10.06 -19.44 18.07
CA PHE A 146 -9.09 -18.34 18.01
C PHE A 146 -9.13 -17.62 16.66
N VAL A 147 -9.14 -18.35 15.54
CA VAL A 147 -9.28 -17.74 14.21
C VAL A 147 -10.59 -16.96 14.11
N ALA A 148 -11.70 -17.55 14.55
CA ALA A 148 -13.00 -16.89 14.57
C ALA A 148 -12.99 -15.65 15.46
N ALA A 149 -12.44 -15.73 16.68
CA ALA A 149 -12.36 -14.60 17.60
C ALA A 149 -11.57 -13.43 16.99
N VAL A 150 -10.39 -13.69 16.42
CA VAL A 150 -9.59 -12.63 15.78
C VAL A 150 -10.32 -12.05 14.56
N ALA A 151 -10.96 -12.89 13.73
CA ALA A 151 -11.74 -12.43 12.59
C ALA A 151 -12.95 -11.57 13.02
N LEU A 152 -13.72 -12.03 14.01
CA LEU A 152 -14.88 -11.30 14.52
C LEU A 152 -14.46 -9.96 15.14
N LEU A 153 -13.41 -9.94 15.96
CA LEU A 153 -12.87 -8.71 16.55
C LEU A 153 -12.30 -7.75 15.50
N SER A 154 -11.78 -8.25 14.37
CA SER A 154 -11.27 -7.39 13.30
C SER A 154 -12.40 -6.83 12.43
N LEU A 155 -13.44 -7.63 12.15
CA LEU A 155 -14.42 -7.33 11.11
C LEU A 155 -15.73 -6.75 11.65
N ILE A 156 -16.20 -7.16 12.82
CA ILE A 156 -17.50 -6.75 13.34
C ILE A 156 -17.53 -5.31 13.85
N PRO A 157 -16.56 -4.83 14.65
CA PRO A 157 -16.73 -3.56 15.34
C PRO A 157 -17.07 -2.43 14.38
N GLY A 158 -16.26 -2.23 13.33
CA GLY A 158 -16.49 -1.19 12.33
C GLY A 158 -17.81 -1.33 11.56
N ILE A 159 -18.40 -2.52 11.46
CA ILE A 159 -19.73 -2.71 10.83
C ILE A 159 -20.85 -2.37 11.83
N ALA A 160 -20.67 -2.76 13.09
CA ALA A 160 -21.69 -2.61 14.13
C ALA A 160 -21.84 -1.17 14.64
N GLY A 161 -20.88 -0.30 14.37
CA GLY A 161 -20.94 1.09 14.77
C GLY A 161 -20.16 2.03 13.86
N SER A 162 -20.04 3.29 14.29
CA SER A 162 -19.25 4.31 13.61
C SER A 162 -18.27 4.91 14.60
N PRO A 163 -16.97 5.03 14.24
CA PRO A 163 -16.03 5.73 15.10
C PRO A 163 -16.41 7.21 15.19
N VAL A 164 -16.21 7.79 16.37
CA VAL A 164 -16.26 9.23 16.57
C VAL A 164 -14.84 9.74 16.38
N LEU A 165 -14.58 10.43 15.28
CA LEU A 165 -13.25 10.90 14.94
C LEU A 165 -12.91 12.15 15.75
N THR A 166 -11.69 12.22 16.28
CA THR A 166 -11.14 13.51 16.66
C THR A 166 -10.99 14.40 15.44
N ILE A 167 -10.98 15.73 15.62
CA ILE A 167 -10.76 16.62 14.48
C ILE A 167 -9.45 16.31 13.72
N ALA A 168 -8.38 15.94 14.42
CA ALA A 168 -7.10 15.56 13.79
C ALA A 168 -7.22 14.29 12.94
N GLU A 169 -7.97 13.29 13.41
CA GLU A 169 -8.24 12.07 12.63
C GLU A 169 -9.13 12.36 11.42
N PHE A 170 -10.10 13.27 11.54
CA PHE A 170 -10.92 13.71 10.40
C PHE A 170 -10.10 14.46 9.34
N LEU A 171 -9.17 15.33 9.75
CA LEU A 171 -8.27 16.00 8.81
C LEU A 171 -7.36 14.99 8.09
N GLY A 172 -6.78 14.05 8.83
CA GLY A 172 -5.99 12.96 8.22
C GLY A 172 -6.84 12.08 7.30
N GLN A 173 -8.09 11.80 7.67
CA GLN A 173 -9.04 11.09 6.82
C GLN A 173 -9.29 11.84 5.50
N ASN A 174 -9.58 13.14 5.58
CA ASN A 174 -9.83 13.96 4.40
C ASN A 174 -8.61 13.99 3.46
N GLU A 175 -7.39 14.14 4.00
CA GLU A 175 -6.13 14.11 3.26
C GLU A 175 -5.96 12.80 2.46
N HIS A 176 -6.31 11.65 3.06
CA HIS A 176 -6.14 10.35 2.40
C HIS A 176 -7.31 9.95 1.51
N TYR A 177 -8.53 10.41 1.80
CA TYR A 177 -9.72 10.12 0.98
C TYR A 177 -9.78 11.00 -0.27
N GLU A 178 -9.30 12.23 -0.18
CA GLU A 178 -9.32 13.17 -1.29
C GLU A 178 -8.67 12.62 -2.58
N PRO A 179 -7.41 12.14 -2.58
CA PRO A 179 -6.79 11.62 -3.79
C PRO A 179 -7.40 10.29 -4.25
N PHE A 180 -8.27 9.66 -3.45
CA PHE A 180 -8.88 8.38 -3.77
C PHE A 180 -10.31 8.51 -4.31
N PHE A 181 -11.16 9.26 -3.61
CA PHE A 181 -12.60 9.30 -3.87
C PHE A 181 -13.08 10.62 -4.45
N SER A 182 -12.43 11.74 -4.13
CA SER A 182 -12.84 13.05 -4.65
C SER A 182 -12.75 13.12 -6.17
N GLN A 183 -11.91 12.26 -6.76
CA GLN A 183 -11.77 12.10 -8.20
C GLN A 183 -13.09 11.65 -8.86
N GLY A 184 -13.88 10.80 -8.20
CA GLY A 184 -15.18 10.36 -8.71
C GLY A 184 -16.18 11.51 -8.85
N ASP A 185 -16.27 12.36 -7.83
CA ASP A 185 -17.13 13.56 -7.88
C ASP A 185 -16.72 14.49 -9.04
N ARG A 186 -15.42 14.59 -9.31
CA ARG A 186 -14.88 15.41 -10.38
C ARG A 186 -15.20 14.85 -11.76
N LEU A 187 -15.10 13.53 -11.93
CA LEU A 187 -15.53 12.83 -13.15
C LEU A 187 -17.03 13.07 -13.42
N ALA A 188 -17.87 12.97 -12.39
CA ALA A 188 -19.31 13.21 -12.52
C ALA A 188 -19.62 14.64 -12.99
N ASN A 189 -18.81 15.61 -12.54
CA ASN A 189 -18.84 17.02 -12.94
C ASN A 189 -18.14 17.32 -14.29
N GLY A 190 -17.78 16.28 -15.06
CA GLY A 190 -17.30 16.42 -16.44
C GLY A 190 -15.80 16.60 -16.61
N GLN A 191 -15.02 16.57 -15.51
CA GLN A 191 -13.56 16.60 -15.57
C GLN A 191 -12.99 15.28 -16.08
N GLU A 192 -11.83 15.34 -16.73
CA GLU A 192 -11.21 14.21 -17.42
C GLU A 192 -9.98 13.68 -16.67
N PHE A 193 -9.79 12.36 -16.69
CA PHE A 193 -8.53 11.76 -16.25
C PHE A 193 -7.36 12.26 -17.10
N PHE A 194 -6.18 12.34 -16.48
CA PHE A 194 -4.90 12.73 -17.07
C PHE A 194 -4.81 14.18 -17.57
N LYS A 195 -5.94 14.88 -17.70
CA LYS A 195 -6.04 16.29 -18.06
C LYS A 195 -6.39 17.16 -16.86
N ASP A 196 -7.47 16.82 -16.19
CA ASP A 196 -7.95 17.54 -15.01
C ASP A 196 -7.64 16.78 -13.73
N ILE A 197 -7.71 15.44 -13.77
CA ILE A 197 -7.56 14.56 -12.61
C ILE A 197 -6.33 13.66 -12.78
N TYR A 198 -5.43 13.64 -11.79
CA TYR A 198 -4.32 12.70 -11.74
C TYR A 198 -4.71 11.44 -10.93
N PRO A 199 -4.84 10.26 -11.57
CA PRO A 199 -5.31 9.04 -10.90
C PRO A 199 -4.19 8.34 -10.08
N TYR A 200 -3.70 9.01 -9.04
CA TYR A 200 -2.60 8.51 -8.20
C TYR A 200 -2.82 7.11 -7.64
N TYR A 201 -4.08 6.75 -7.35
CA TYR A 201 -4.42 5.48 -6.73
C TYR A 201 -5.21 4.53 -7.62
N GLY A 202 -5.15 4.71 -8.95
CA GLY A 202 -5.83 3.87 -9.94
C GLY A 202 -7.07 4.53 -10.52
N LEU A 203 -7.72 3.81 -11.44
CA LEU A 203 -8.82 4.31 -12.26
C LEU A 203 -10.18 3.74 -11.83
N LEU A 204 -10.20 2.51 -11.33
CA LEU A 204 -11.43 1.75 -11.10
C LEU A 204 -12.32 2.37 -10.02
N PHE A 205 -11.78 2.59 -8.82
CA PHE A 205 -12.58 3.10 -7.70
C PHE A 205 -13.09 4.54 -7.92
N PRO A 206 -12.27 5.50 -8.39
CA PRO A 206 -12.78 6.81 -8.80
C PRO A 206 -13.90 6.71 -9.85
N THR A 207 -13.76 5.82 -10.84
CA THR A 207 -14.78 5.58 -11.86
C THR A 207 -16.09 5.10 -11.23
N ILE A 208 -16.03 4.11 -10.34
CA ILE A 208 -17.22 3.60 -9.64
C ILE A 208 -17.91 4.72 -8.84
N VAL A 209 -17.16 5.50 -8.06
CA VAL A 209 -17.75 6.63 -7.31
C VAL A 209 -18.34 7.68 -8.25
N GLY A 210 -17.66 7.98 -9.35
CA GLY A 210 -18.16 8.89 -10.38
C GLY A 210 -19.43 8.39 -11.05
N MET A 211 -19.59 7.08 -11.27
CA MET A 211 -20.82 6.49 -11.81
C MET A 211 -22.00 6.71 -10.87
N PHE A 212 -21.82 6.50 -9.56
CA PHE A 212 -22.85 6.77 -8.54
C PHE A 212 -23.19 8.27 -8.47
N ALA A 213 -22.18 9.13 -8.45
CA ALA A 213 -22.41 10.58 -8.45
C ALA A 213 -23.13 11.05 -9.73
N LYS A 214 -22.79 10.48 -10.90
CA LYS A 214 -23.42 10.81 -12.19
C LYS A 214 -24.88 10.38 -12.27
N SER A 215 -25.26 9.30 -11.58
CA SER A 215 -26.65 8.85 -11.48
C SER A 215 -27.49 9.64 -10.45
N GLY A 216 -26.94 10.69 -9.84
CA GLY A 216 -27.62 11.52 -8.84
C GLY A 216 -27.44 11.01 -7.40
N HIS A 217 -26.66 9.95 -7.18
CA HIS A 217 -26.43 9.34 -5.87
C HIS A 217 -24.98 9.58 -5.40
N ALA A 218 -24.64 10.83 -5.08
CA ALA A 218 -23.31 11.14 -4.54
C ALA A 218 -23.10 10.47 -3.16
N LEU A 219 -22.26 9.44 -3.10
CA LEU A 219 -21.97 8.62 -1.91
C LEU A 219 -21.27 9.42 -0.82
N SER A 220 -21.88 9.80 0.31
CA SER A 220 -21.28 10.63 1.39
C SER A 220 -19.88 10.17 1.84
N ILE A 221 -19.12 10.99 2.58
CA ILE A 221 -17.84 10.57 3.17
C ILE A 221 -18.06 9.33 4.05
N LEU A 222 -19.17 9.29 4.79
CA LEU A 222 -19.57 8.10 5.53
C LEU A 222 -19.80 6.90 4.60
N ASP A 223 -20.48 7.07 3.46
CA ASP A 223 -20.70 5.98 2.50
C ASP A 223 -19.38 5.49 1.88
N GLN A 224 -18.46 6.41 1.57
CA GLN A 224 -17.11 6.07 1.11
C GLN A 224 -16.34 5.29 2.18
N TRP A 225 -16.46 5.69 3.44
CA TRP A 225 -15.91 4.96 4.57
C TRP A 225 -16.48 3.53 4.66
N ARG A 226 -17.80 3.38 4.46
CA ARG A 226 -18.44 2.05 4.40
C ARG A 226 -17.95 1.22 3.23
N LEU A 227 -17.76 1.83 2.07
CA LEU A 227 -17.16 1.15 0.92
C LEU A 227 -15.76 0.63 1.27
N VAL A 228 -14.92 1.43 1.93
CA VAL A 228 -13.59 0.97 2.40
C VAL A 228 -13.75 -0.23 3.34
N GLN A 229 -14.66 -0.18 4.31
CA GLN A 229 -14.89 -1.30 5.23
C GLN A 229 -15.35 -2.59 4.53
N VAL A 230 -16.25 -2.50 3.55
CA VAL A 230 -16.68 -3.65 2.74
C VAL A 230 -15.49 -4.26 2.01
N VAL A 231 -14.65 -3.43 1.41
CA VAL A 231 -13.45 -3.90 0.72
C VAL A 231 -12.41 -4.46 1.70
N GLN A 232 -12.32 -3.94 2.93
CA GLN A 232 -11.48 -4.51 3.99
C GLN A 232 -11.93 -5.92 4.37
N ILE A 233 -13.23 -6.15 4.55
CA ILE A 233 -13.79 -7.48 4.80
C ILE A 233 -13.44 -8.42 3.65
N ALA A 234 -13.66 -7.98 2.41
CA ALA A 234 -13.32 -8.78 1.23
C ALA A 234 -11.82 -9.11 1.20
N GLY A 235 -10.95 -8.12 1.39
CA GLY A 235 -9.50 -8.30 1.44
C GLY A 235 -9.07 -9.28 2.53
N TYR A 236 -9.61 -9.14 3.74
CA TYR A 236 -9.33 -10.03 4.87
C TYR A 236 -9.71 -11.49 4.55
N LEU A 237 -10.92 -11.70 4.05
CA LEU A 237 -11.41 -13.03 3.68
C LEU A 237 -10.61 -13.63 2.52
N LEU A 238 -10.17 -12.81 1.55
CA LEU A 238 -9.33 -13.25 0.45
C LEU A 238 -7.94 -13.70 0.94
N PHE A 239 -7.34 -13.01 1.92
CA PHE A 239 -6.09 -13.47 2.53
C PHE A 239 -6.27 -14.80 3.28
N LEU A 240 -7.36 -14.95 4.04
CA LEU A 240 -7.67 -16.24 4.68
C LEU A 240 -7.93 -17.34 3.65
N GLY A 241 -8.64 -17.04 2.57
CA GLY A 241 -8.87 -17.95 1.46
C GLY A 241 -7.56 -18.38 0.79
N ALA A 242 -6.66 -17.42 0.53
CA ALA A 242 -5.34 -17.69 -0.03
C ALA A 242 -4.52 -18.63 0.88
N ALA A 243 -4.51 -18.35 2.19
CA ALA A 243 -3.83 -19.18 3.18
C ALA A 243 -4.45 -20.59 3.27
N TRP A 244 -5.77 -20.70 3.25
CA TRP A 244 -6.50 -21.97 3.24
C TRP A 244 -6.13 -22.81 2.01
N MET A 245 -6.16 -22.20 0.83
CA MET A 245 -5.82 -22.87 -0.43
C MET A 245 -4.37 -23.33 -0.45
N ARG A 246 -3.44 -22.51 0.03
CA ARG A 246 -2.00 -22.86 0.14
C ARG A 246 -1.73 -24.00 1.10
N THR A 247 -2.61 -24.25 2.07
CA THR A 247 -2.42 -25.25 3.13
C THR A 247 -3.43 -26.40 3.03
N ARG A 248 -4.09 -26.56 1.88
CA ARG A 248 -5.18 -27.52 1.65
C ARG A 248 -4.76 -28.99 1.79
N GLU A 249 -3.46 -29.28 1.63
CA GLU A 249 -2.89 -30.63 1.76
C GLU A 249 -2.35 -30.89 3.17
N SER A 250 -2.26 -29.86 4.02
CA SER A 250 -1.75 -29.97 5.38
C SER A 250 -2.83 -30.42 6.38
N PRO A 251 -2.44 -30.99 7.54
CA PRO A 251 -3.38 -31.31 8.62
C PRO A 251 -4.20 -30.11 9.07
N VAL A 252 -5.47 -30.33 9.40
CA VAL A 252 -6.42 -29.26 9.77
C VAL A 252 -5.90 -28.38 10.91
N SER A 253 -5.26 -28.93 11.94
CA SER A 253 -4.76 -28.11 13.07
C SER A 253 -3.59 -27.20 12.65
N GLY A 254 -2.70 -27.68 11.78
CA GLY A 254 -1.63 -26.85 11.22
C GLY A 254 -2.17 -25.77 10.29
N ARG A 255 -3.19 -26.11 9.48
CA ARG A 255 -3.90 -25.14 8.64
C ARG A 255 -4.55 -24.03 9.45
N LEU A 256 -5.24 -24.37 10.54
CA LEU A 256 -5.84 -23.38 11.44
C LEU A 256 -4.78 -22.51 12.13
N LEU A 257 -3.62 -23.07 12.48
CA LEU A 257 -2.48 -22.28 12.98
C LEU A 257 -1.99 -21.29 11.92
N ALA A 258 -1.81 -21.72 10.67
CA ALA A 258 -1.40 -20.84 9.59
C ALA A 258 -2.43 -19.73 9.34
N LEU A 259 -3.73 -20.05 9.34
CA LEU A 259 -4.80 -19.06 9.26
C LEU A 259 -4.74 -18.05 10.41
N LEU A 260 -4.53 -18.52 11.65
CA LEU A 260 -4.41 -17.64 12.81
C LEU A 260 -3.24 -16.68 12.67
N LEU A 261 -2.06 -17.15 12.23
CA LEU A 261 -0.89 -16.29 12.09
C LEU A 261 -1.05 -15.28 10.94
N VAL A 262 -1.65 -15.69 9.81
CA VAL A 262 -2.00 -14.76 8.72
C VAL A 262 -3.01 -13.71 9.22
N SER A 263 -4.06 -14.16 9.92
CA SER A 263 -5.09 -13.32 10.54
C SER A 263 -4.48 -12.29 11.50
N LEU A 264 -3.61 -12.70 12.44
CA LEU A 264 -2.94 -11.79 13.37
C LEU A 264 -2.02 -10.76 12.67
N CYS A 265 -1.44 -11.13 11.52
CA CYS A 265 -0.59 -10.24 10.73
C CYS A 265 -1.40 -9.18 9.97
N ILE A 266 -2.55 -9.54 9.41
CA ILE A 266 -3.35 -8.63 8.57
C ILE A 266 -4.42 -7.87 9.36
N ALA A 267 -4.85 -8.38 10.52
CA ALA A 267 -5.89 -7.77 11.36
C ALA A 267 -5.71 -6.27 11.64
N PRO A 268 -4.52 -5.74 11.98
CA PRO A 268 -4.40 -4.32 12.28
C PRO A 268 -4.62 -3.43 11.06
N TRP A 269 -4.37 -3.95 9.86
CA TRP A 269 -4.42 -3.23 8.59
C TRP A 269 -5.74 -3.43 7.85
N LEU A 270 -6.40 -4.57 8.09
CA LEU A 270 -7.65 -4.94 7.42
C LEU A 270 -8.86 -4.96 8.37
N SER A 271 -8.70 -4.45 9.60
CA SER A 271 -9.81 -4.25 10.54
C SER A 271 -10.77 -3.20 10.01
N THR A 272 -12.08 -3.42 10.19
CA THR A 272 -13.12 -2.46 9.79
C THR A 272 -13.18 -1.23 10.72
N ALA A 273 -12.50 -1.27 11.86
CA ALA A 273 -12.32 -0.13 12.76
C ALA A 273 -10.86 0.33 12.86
N GLY A 274 -9.96 -0.22 12.04
CA GLY A 274 -8.54 0.13 12.05
C GLY A 274 -8.23 1.44 11.33
N GLU A 275 -7.00 1.94 11.53
CA GLU A 275 -6.50 3.16 10.88
C GLU A 275 -6.51 3.10 9.36
N SER A 276 -6.36 1.93 8.76
CA SER A 276 -6.47 1.79 7.30
C SER A 276 -7.85 2.17 6.75
N VAL A 277 -8.88 2.24 7.59
CA VAL A 277 -10.17 2.80 7.16
C VAL A 277 -10.14 4.33 7.11
N ILE A 278 -9.40 4.97 8.02
CA ILE A 278 -9.07 6.42 7.95
C ILE A 278 -8.18 6.71 6.74
N LYS A 279 -7.28 5.77 6.40
CA LYS A 279 -6.27 5.91 5.35
C LYS A 279 -6.51 4.89 4.23
N PRO A 280 -7.42 5.13 3.26
CA PRO A 280 -7.72 4.17 2.19
C PRO A 280 -6.49 3.82 1.33
N THR A 281 -5.49 4.71 1.30
CA THR A 281 -4.18 4.49 0.68
C THR A 281 -3.36 3.37 1.34
N GLN A 282 -3.73 2.94 2.54
CA GLN A 282 -3.15 1.83 3.31
C GLN A 282 -4.15 0.68 3.56
N SER A 283 -5.23 0.62 2.79
CA SER A 283 -6.34 -0.33 2.97
C SER A 283 -6.39 -1.41 1.89
N ALA A 284 -7.28 -2.39 2.07
CA ALA A 284 -7.61 -3.35 1.03
C ALA A 284 -8.04 -2.70 -0.29
N VAL A 285 -8.58 -1.47 -0.30
CA VAL A 285 -8.97 -0.80 -1.54
C VAL A 285 -7.78 -0.65 -2.50
N ARG A 286 -6.59 -0.38 -1.96
CA ARG A 286 -5.35 -0.33 -2.75
C ARG A 286 -4.76 -1.72 -3.01
N PHE A 287 -4.82 -2.61 -2.02
CA PHE A 287 -4.04 -3.87 -2.01
C PHE A 287 -4.85 -5.14 -2.29
N LEU A 288 -6.13 -5.03 -2.67
CA LEU A 288 -7.06 -6.15 -2.87
C LEU A 288 -6.52 -7.24 -3.78
N PHE A 289 -5.81 -6.84 -4.84
CA PHE A 289 -5.32 -7.79 -5.85
C PHE A 289 -4.11 -8.62 -5.42
N LEU A 290 -3.45 -8.28 -4.30
CA LEU A 290 -2.40 -9.12 -3.73
C LEU A 290 -2.96 -10.51 -3.34
N PRO A 291 -3.94 -10.65 -2.42
CA PRO A 291 -4.50 -11.96 -2.10
C PRO A 291 -5.30 -12.59 -3.25
N VAL A 292 -5.96 -11.79 -4.11
CA VAL A 292 -6.65 -12.32 -5.31
C VAL A 292 -5.68 -13.05 -6.21
N SER A 293 -4.52 -12.45 -6.51
CA SER A 293 -3.52 -13.08 -7.37
C SER A 293 -2.98 -14.38 -6.79
N VAL A 294 -2.74 -14.45 -5.47
CA VAL A 294 -2.32 -15.69 -4.80
C VAL A 294 -3.41 -16.76 -4.88
N LEU A 295 -4.68 -16.39 -4.69
CA LEU A 295 -5.81 -17.31 -4.87
C LEU A 295 -5.89 -17.85 -6.30
N VAL A 296 -5.77 -16.97 -7.30
CA VAL A 296 -5.75 -17.35 -8.71
C VAL A 296 -4.60 -18.31 -8.99
N LEU A 297 -3.39 -18.03 -8.49
CA LEU A 297 -2.22 -18.91 -8.63
C LEU A 297 -2.48 -20.30 -8.02
N CYS A 298 -3.02 -20.37 -6.81
CA CYS A 298 -3.35 -21.65 -6.15
C CYS A 298 -4.47 -22.41 -6.86
N TRP A 299 -5.48 -21.71 -7.36
CA TRP A 299 -6.61 -22.33 -8.07
C TRP A 299 -6.18 -22.90 -9.42
N THR A 300 -5.33 -22.17 -10.13
CA THR A 300 -4.88 -22.52 -11.48
C THR A 300 -3.63 -23.41 -11.50
N GLU A 301 -3.05 -23.77 -10.36
CA GLU A 301 -1.81 -24.56 -10.25
C GLU A 301 -1.80 -25.83 -11.12
N ARG A 302 -2.96 -26.49 -11.27
CA ARG A 302 -3.12 -27.74 -12.03
C ARG A 302 -3.78 -27.58 -13.41
N THR A 303 -4.03 -26.34 -13.86
CA THR A 303 -4.68 -26.08 -15.15
C THR A 303 -3.68 -26.06 -16.31
N SER A 304 -4.16 -25.93 -17.56
CA SER A 304 -3.28 -25.72 -18.71
C SER A 304 -2.57 -24.35 -18.64
N ALA A 305 -1.41 -24.24 -19.30
CA ALA A 305 -0.65 -23.00 -19.40
C ALA A 305 -1.47 -21.88 -20.06
N THR A 306 -2.29 -22.21 -21.06
CA THR A 306 -3.18 -21.25 -21.74
C THR A 306 -4.24 -20.68 -20.79
N PHE A 307 -4.94 -21.53 -20.04
CA PHE A 307 -5.96 -21.07 -19.09
C PHE A 307 -5.34 -20.27 -17.93
N PHE A 308 -4.18 -20.71 -17.45
CA PHE A 308 -3.38 -19.95 -16.49
C PHE A 308 -3.05 -18.54 -17.01
N SER A 309 -2.60 -18.44 -18.26
CA SER A 309 -2.24 -17.17 -18.90
C SER A 309 -3.44 -16.26 -19.07
N PHE A 310 -4.60 -16.80 -19.45
CA PHE A 310 -5.86 -16.07 -19.49
C PHE A 310 -6.19 -15.45 -18.12
N CYS A 311 -6.17 -16.26 -17.06
CA CYS A 311 -6.42 -15.78 -15.69
C CYS A 311 -5.39 -14.74 -15.24
N PHE A 312 -4.12 -14.91 -15.63
CA PHE A 312 -3.06 -13.93 -15.41
C PHE A 312 -3.37 -12.60 -16.10
N GLY A 313 -3.65 -12.59 -17.39
CA GLY A 313 -3.96 -11.38 -18.14
C GLY A 313 -5.16 -10.63 -17.57
N PHE A 314 -6.22 -11.36 -17.21
CA PHE A 314 -7.38 -10.80 -16.53
C PHE A 314 -7.01 -10.16 -15.19
N CYS A 315 -6.34 -10.91 -14.32
CA CYS A 315 -5.96 -10.46 -12.98
C CYS A 315 -5.00 -9.26 -13.02
N ALA A 316 -4.01 -9.27 -13.92
CA ALA A 316 -3.06 -8.18 -14.11
C ALA A 316 -3.75 -6.89 -14.57
N ALA A 317 -4.64 -6.98 -15.57
CA ALA A 317 -5.40 -5.82 -16.05
C ALA A 317 -6.31 -5.23 -14.96
N CYS A 318 -7.05 -6.07 -14.23
CA CYS A 318 -7.88 -5.59 -13.12
C CYS A 318 -7.04 -4.97 -12.00
N ALA A 319 -5.87 -5.54 -11.68
CA ALA A 319 -4.97 -4.99 -10.66
C ALA A 319 -4.43 -3.61 -11.08
N LEU A 320 -3.99 -3.45 -12.34
CA LEU A 320 -3.52 -2.17 -12.89
C LEU A 320 -4.60 -1.09 -12.89
N LEU A 321 -5.85 -1.45 -13.25
CA LEU A 321 -6.98 -0.54 -13.19
C LEU A 321 -7.32 -0.14 -11.75
N THR A 322 -7.16 -1.06 -10.80
CA THR A 322 -7.44 -0.81 -9.39
C THR A 322 -6.40 0.10 -8.75
N ASN A 323 -5.12 -0.18 -8.98
CA ASN A 323 -4.01 0.62 -8.51
C ASN A 323 -2.75 0.31 -9.35
N LEU A 324 -2.13 1.32 -9.97
CA LEU A 324 -1.00 1.11 -10.87
C LEU A 324 0.19 0.43 -10.18
N GLU A 325 0.57 0.89 -8.98
CA GLU A 325 1.72 0.36 -8.25
C GLU A 325 1.52 -1.12 -7.85
N VAL A 326 0.38 -1.42 -7.22
CA VAL A 326 0.04 -2.80 -6.85
C VAL A 326 -0.18 -3.66 -8.09
N GLY A 327 -0.72 -3.10 -9.16
CA GLY A 327 -0.86 -3.76 -10.46
C GLY A 327 0.48 -4.18 -11.05
N ILE A 328 1.51 -3.33 -10.98
CA ILE A 328 2.88 -3.68 -11.40
C ILE A 328 3.44 -4.82 -10.54
N VAL A 329 3.26 -4.75 -9.21
CA VAL A 329 3.70 -5.81 -8.28
C VAL A 329 3.05 -7.14 -8.61
N VAL A 330 1.71 -7.17 -8.75
CA VAL A 330 0.94 -8.36 -9.10
C VAL A 330 1.36 -8.90 -10.47
N THR A 331 1.50 -8.02 -11.46
CA THR A 331 1.90 -8.40 -12.82
C THR A 331 3.30 -9.02 -12.83
N GLY A 332 4.27 -8.41 -12.16
CA GLY A 332 5.64 -8.94 -12.08
C GLY A 332 5.71 -10.28 -11.34
N GLY A 333 4.95 -10.43 -10.26
CA GLY A 333 4.84 -11.72 -9.56
C GLY A 333 4.23 -12.82 -10.43
N MET A 334 3.08 -12.55 -11.03
CA MET A 334 2.42 -13.53 -11.90
C MET A 334 3.21 -13.82 -13.17
N ALA A 335 3.95 -12.85 -13.72
CA ALA A 335 4.86 -13.06 -14.84
C ALA A 335 5.98 -14.04 -14.48
N LEU A 336 6.57 -13.94 -13.28
CA LEU A 336 7.57 -14.93 -12.84
C LEU A 336 6.95 -16.32 -12.69
N ALA A 337 5.76 -16.44 -12.08
CA ALA A 337 5.04 -17.70 -12.02
C ALA A 337 4.73 -18.28 -13.40
N TRP A 338 4.34 -17.43 -14.34
CA TRP A 338 4.11 -17.80 -15.72
C TRP A 338 5.37 -18.38 -16.37
N LEU A 339 6.50 -17.69 -16.27
CA LEU A 339 7.79 -18.17 -16.80
C LEU A 339 8.19 -19.53 -16.20
N VAL A 340 8.01 -19.71 -14.88
CA VAL A 340 8.26 -21.01 -14.23
C VAL A 340 7.40 -22.12 -14.82
N ARG A 341 6.12 -21.85 -15.12
CA ARG A 341 5.20 -22.83 -15.72
C ARG A 341 5.45 -23.09 -17.20
N MET A 342 5.93 -22.09 -17.93
CA MET A 342 6.27 -22.22 -19.35
C MET A 342 7.56 -23.02 -19.59
N ARG A 343 8.24 -23.45 -18.53
CA ARG A 343 9.45 -24.26 -18.62
C ARG A 343 9.18 -25.57 -19.37
N GLY A 344 9.88 -25.76 -20.49
CA GLY A 344 9.79 -26.97 -21.30
C GLY A 344 8.58 -27.02 -22.23
N GLU A 345 7.78 -25.96 -22.29
CA GLU A 345 6.72 -25.81 -23.30
C GLU A 345 7.32 -25.57 -24.69
N THR A 346 6.56 -25.95 -25.72
CA THR A 346 6.93 -25.65 -27.12
C THR A 346 6.75 -24.16 -27.42
N LEU A 347 7.42 -23.65 -28.46
CA LEU A 347 7.22 -22.26 -28.93
C LEU A 347 5.73 -21.98 -29.24
N THR A 348 5.02 -22.94 -29.84
CA THR A 348 3.58 -22.83 -30.11
C THR A 348 2.76 -22.75 -28.82
N GLY A 349 3.09 -23.57 -27.80
CA GLY A 349 2.48 -23.49 -26.48
C GLY A 349 2.69 -22.11 -25.84
N TYR A 350 3.90 -21.57 -25.95
CA TYR A 350 4.26 -20.24 -25.48
C TYR A 350 3.45 -19.13 -26.16
N LEU A 351 3.39 -19.12 -27.49
CA LEU A 351 2.65 -18.10 -28.22
C LEU A 351 1.14 -18.17 -27.93
N ARG A 352 0.57 -19.38 -27.81
CA ARG A 352 -0.86 -19.55 -27.42
C ARG A 352 -1.13 -19.04 -26.01
N ALA A 353 -0.26 -19.37 -25.07
CA ALA A 353 -0.34 -18.89 -23.69
C ALA A 353 -0.26 -17.35 -23.64
N LEU A 354 0.73 -16.76 -24.30
CA LEU A 354 0.91 -15.32 -24.38
C LEU A 354 -0.32 -14.63 -25.02
N ALA A 355 -0.81 -15.15 -26.14
CA ALA A 355 -1.99 -14.61 -26.82
C ALA A 355 -3.24 -14.68 -25.95
N ALA A 356 -3.46 -15.77 -25.22
CA ALA A 356 -4.60 -15.90 -24.31
C ALA A 356 -4.54 -14.89 -23.15
N GLY A 357 -3.35 -14.67 -22.58
CA GLY A 357 -3.17 -13.65 -21.55
C GLY A 357 -3.36 -12.23 -22.09
N ALA A 358 -2.75 -11.91 -23.24
CA ALA A 358 -2.92 -10.61 -23.88
C ALA A 358 -4.39 -10.34 -24.22
N ALA A 359 -5.10 -11.32 -24.80
CA ALA A 359 -6.52 -11.20 -25.11
C ALA A 359 -7.37 -10.95 -23.86
N ALA A 360 -7.14 -11.69 -22.77
CA ALA A 360 -7.87 -11.49 -21.52
C ALA A 360 -7.66 -10.07 -20.95
N GLY A 361 -6.42 -9.59 -20.94
CA GLY A 361 -6.10 -8.24 -20.49
C GLY A 361 -6.74 -7.16 -21.37
N ILE A 362 -6.66 -7.32 -22.70
CA ILE A 362 -7.31 -6.42 -23.67
C ILE A 362 -8.83 -6.39 -23.46
N VAL A 363 -9.48 -7.53 -23.25
CA VAL A 363 -10.93 -7.58 -22.99
C VAL A 363 -11.29 -6.78 -21.74
N VAL A 364 -10.54 -6.92 -20.63
CA VAL A 364 -10.78 -6.14 -19.41
C VAL A 364 -10.62 -4.63 -19.68
N LEU A 365 -9.57 -4.23 -20.38
CA LEU A 365 -9.32 -2.82 -20.71
C LEU A 365 -10.40 -2.25 -21.64
N LEU A 366 -10.81 -3.01 -22.66
CA LEU A 366 -11.89 -2.62 -23.56
C LEU A 366 -13.21 -2.49 -22.81
N LEU A 367 -13.56 -3.45 -21.94
CA LEU A 367 -14.77 -3.36 -21.11
C LEU A 367 -14.73 -2.11 -20.22
N TYR A 368 -13.59 -1.82 -19.59
CA TYR A 368 -13.42 -0.62 -18.79
C TYR A 368 -13.61 0.65 -19.63
N VAL A 369 -12.97 0.74 -20.81
CA VAL A 369 -13.12 1.90 -21.72
C VAL A 369 -14.56 2.07 -22.18
N LEU A 370 -15.25 0.98 -22.52
CA LEU A 370 -16.64 1.00 -22.96
C LEU A 370 -17.57 1.47 -21.85
N ILE A 371 -17.44 0.93 -20.64
CA ILE A 371 -18.25 1.34 -19.48
C ILE A 371 -17.98 2.81 -19.13
N TYR A 372 -16.71 3.19 -19.04
CA TYR A 372 -16.34 4.58 -18.75
C TYR A 372 -16.92 5.53 -19.80
N SER A 373 -16.75 5.22 -21.09
CA SER A 373 -17.24 6.07 -22.18
C SER A 373 -18.76 6.13 -22.23
N ALA A 374 -19.46 5.04 -21.94
CA ALA A 374 -20.91 5.01 -21.86
C ALA A 374 -21.46 5.90 -20.73
N VAL A 375 -20.76 5.99 -19.60
CA VAL A 375 -21.22 6.79 -18.44
C VAL A 375 -20.82 8.26 -18.56
N PHE A 376 -19.58 8.55 -18.96
CA PHE A 376 -19.02 9.90 -18.94
C PHE A 376 -19.00 10.59 -20.31
N GLY A 377 -19.31 9.87 -21.40
CA GLY A 377 -19.34 10.41 -22.76
C GLY A 377 -17.96 10.74 -23.33
N LYS A 378 -16.88 10.21 -22.73
CA LYS A 378 -15.47 10.49 -23.08
C LYS A 378 -14.61 9.25 -22.88
N ALA A 379 -13.45 9.17 -23.54
CA ALA A 379 -12.48 8.10 -23.27
C ALA A 379 -11.72 8.34 -21.94
N PRO A 380 -11.35 7.28 -21.19
CA PRO A 380 -10.63 7.42 -19.92
C PRO A 380 -9.14 7.75 -20.07
N PHE A 381 -8.59 7.64 -21.27
CA PHE A 381 -7.17 7.80 -21.57
C PHE A 381 -6.94 8.98 -22.51
N PRO A 382 -5.79 9.66 -22.42
CA PRO A 382 -5.45 10.71 -23.36
C PRO A 382 -5.28 10.14 -24.77
N THR A 383 -5.52 10.97 -25.79
CA THR A 383 -5.35 10.58 -27.19
C THR A 383 -3.88 10.44 -27.59
N GLN A 384 -2.97 11.07 -26.83
CA GLN A 384 -1.54 11.01 -27.07
C GLN A 384 -0.87 10.04 -26.07
N ALA A 385 -0.09 9.09 -26.59
CA ALA A 385 0.66 8.15 -25.75
C ALA A 385 1.69 8.84 -24.84
N GLY A 386 2.24 9.99 -25.28
CA GLY A 386 3.18 10.79 -24.51
C GLY A 386 2.57 11.29 -23.20
N ASP A 387 1.32 11.74 -23.21
CA ASP A 387 0.62 12.22 -22.02
C ASP A 387 0.36 11.10 -21.01
N LEU A 388 0.01 9.90 -21.51
CA LEU A 388 -0.17 8.72 -20.67
C LEU A 388 1.16 8.32 -20.00
N LEU A 389 2.25 8.30 -20.76
CA LEU A 389 3.58 8.01 -20.22
C LEU A 389 4.02 9.07 -19.20
N ALA A 390 3.83 10.35 -19.51
CA ALA A 390 4.15 11.44 -18.59
C ALA A 390 3.36 11.32 -17.28
N ALA A 391 2.07 10.96 -17.35
CA ALA A 391 1.28 10.71 -16.16
C ALA A 391 1.75 9.49 -15.37
N ILE A 392 2.10 8.38 -16.04
CA ILE A 392 2.67 7.19 -15.39
C ILE A 392 3.98 7.55 -14.67
N PHE A 393 4.87 8.31 -15.31
CA PHE A 393 6.12 8.75 -14.69
C PHE A 393 5.90 9.73 -13.54
N ALA A 394 4.90 10.63 -13.65
CA ALA A 394 4.53 11.53 -12.56
C ALA A 394 4.03 10.75 -11.32
N VAL A 395 3.25 9.68 -11.53
CA VAL A 395 2.82 8.78 -10.45
C VAL A 395 4.01 7.96 -9.91
N ALA A 396 4.93 7.52 -10.77
CA ALA A 396 6.10 6.72 -10.40
C ALA A 396 7.22 7.53 -9.71
N GLY A 397 7.21 8.86 -9.79
CA GLY A 397 8.21 9.76 -9.19
C GLY A 397 8.35 9.61 -7.66
N GLY A 398 7.37 8.98 -7.01
CA GLY A 398 7.41 8.61 -5.60
C GLY A 398 7.09 9.77 -4.66
N PHE A 399 7.13 9.48 -3.38
CA PHE A 399 6.92 10.46 -2.31
C PHE A 399 8.24 10.79 -1.61
N ASN A 400 8.26 11.86 -0.80
CA ASN A 400 9.41 12.25 0.02
C ASN A 400 10.02 11.05 0.74
N GLY A 401 11.32 10.84 0.62
CA GLY A 401 12.00 9.72 1.28
C GLY A 401 12.05 9.88 2.79
N ALA A 402 12.28 8.76 3.50
CA ALA A 402 12.61 8.78 4.92
C ALA A 402 13.92 8.01 5.18
N ARG A 403 14.56 8.27 6.32
CA ARG A 403 15.86 7.66 6.64
C ARG A 403 15.72 6.16 6.87
N ILE A 404 16.52 5.34 6.18
CA ILE A 404 16.53 3.89 6.37
C ILE A 404 16.87 3.50 7.81
N HIS A 405 15.97 2.74 8.41
CA HIS A 405 16.22 2.03 9.65
C HIS A 405 16.25 0.54 9.33
N PHE A 406 17.42 -0.08 9.47
CA PHE A 406 17.57 -1.51 9.25
C PHE A 406 16.79 -2.27 10.32
N ARG A 407 15.69 -2.88 9.89
CA ARG A 407 14.87 -3.72 10.75
C ARG A 407 15.20 -5.19 10.45
N PRO A 408 15.53 -5.99 11.48
CA PRO A 408 15.96 -7.36 11.26
C PRO A 408 14.93 -8.21 10.48
N HIS A 409 13.64 -8.02 10.72
CA HIS A 409 12.59 -8.74 10.00
C HIS A 409 12.56 -8.44 8.49
N ILE A 410 12.87 -7.22 8.07
CA ILE A 410 12.89 -6.84 6.64
C ILE A 410 14.01 -7.59 5.93
N LEU A 411 15.18 -7.72 6.57
CA LEU A 411 16.28 -8.50 6.03
C LEU A 411 15.90 -9.97 5.87
N VAL A 412 15.19 -10.55 6.85
CA VAL A 412 14.71 -11.94 6.77
C VAL A 412 13.72 -12.11 5.62
N ILE A 413 12.73 -11.21 5.49
CA ILE A 413 11.77 -11.21 4.37
C ILE A 413 12.50 -11.13 3.02
N LEU A 414 13.45 -10.19 2.88
CA LEU A 414 14.23 -9.99 1.67
C LEU A 414 15.11 -11.20 1.33
N CYS A 415 15.78 -11.79 2.31
CA CYS A 415 16.64 -12.96 2.09
C CYS A 415 15.81 -14.18 1.66
N CYS A 416 14.69 -14.45 2.33
CA CYS A 416 13.81 -15.56 1.98
C CYS A 416 13.18 -15.37 0.59
N ALA A 417 12.66 -14.18 0.29
CA ALA A 417 12.10 -13.87 -1.02
C ALA A 417 13.18 -13.92 -2.12
N GLY A 418 14.35 -13.33 -1.88
CA GLY A 418 15.49 -13.37 -2.80
C GLY A 418 15.95 -14.80 -3.09
N TYR A 419 16.00 -15.67 -2.08
CA TYR A 419 16.38 -17.08 -2.25
C TYR A 419 15.44 -17.81 -3.21
N VAL A 420 14.12 -17.72 -2.98
CA VAL A 420 13.10 -18.37 -3.81
C VAL A 420 13.09 -17.77 -5.22
N PHE A 421 13.29 -16.46 -5.33
CA PHE A 421 13.40 -15.77 -6.61
C PHE A 421 14.58 -16.29 -7.44
N VAL A 422 15.75 -16.45 -6.82
CA VAL A 422 16.94 -17.04 -7.46
C VAL A 422 16.68 -18.50 -7.87
N GLU A 423 16.06 -19.32 -7.01
CA GLU A 423 15.69 -20.69 -7.38
C GLU A 423 14.70 -20.73 -8.56
N ALA A 424 13.73 -19.81 -8.59
CA ALA A 424 12.78 -19.70 -9.69
C ALA A 424 13.49 -19.36 -11.00
N LEU A 425 14.38 -18.38 -11.02
CA LEU A 425 15.17 -18.03 -12.19
C LEU A 425 16.02 -19.22 -12.67
N ARG A 426 16.72 -19.91 -11.77
CA ARG A 426 17.51 -21.10 -12.13
C ARG A 426 16.67 -22.22 -12.72
N SER A 427 15.45 -22.41 -12.20
CA SER A 427 14.51 -23.38 -12.74
C SER A 427 14.09 -23.03 -14.18
N ILE A 428 13.91 -21.74 -14.49
CA ILE A 428 13.57 -21.25 -15.83
C ILE A 428 14.74 -21.49 -16.79
N PHE A 429 15.98 -21.19 -16.38
CA PHE A 429 17.18 -21.31 -17.22
C PHE A 429 17.79 -22.72 -17.26
N GLY A 430 16.99 -23.76 -16.98
CA GLY A 430 17.31 -25.13 -17.37
C GLY A 430 17.86 -26.05 -16.29
N GLU A 431 18.02 -25.59 -15.05
CA GLU A 431 18.53 -26.46 -13.98
C GLU A 431 17.46 -27.45 -13.49
N ARG A 432 17.56 -28.73 -13.92
CA ARG A 432 16.54 -29.76 -13.67
C ARG A 432 16.31 -30.08 -12.19
N SER A 433 17.33 -29.86 -11.34
CA SER A 433 17.23 -30.06 -9.89
C SER A 433 16.44 -28.95 -9.18
N ALA A 434 16.39 -27.73 -9.75
CA ALA A 434 15.62 -26.63 -9.19
C ALA A 434 14.14 -26.77 -9.58
N ARG A 435 13.30 -27.16 -8.62
CA ARG A 435 11.83 -27.12 -8.72
C ARG A 435 11.29 -26.00 -7.84
N ALA A 436 11.18 -24.80 -8.39
CA ALA A 436 10.45 -23.72 -7.75
C ALA A 436 8.95 -23.93 -7.98
N ALA A 437 8.14 -23.86 -6.92
CA ALA A 437 6.69 -23.80 -7.08
C ALA A 437 6.32 -22.43 -7.68
N SER A 438 5.48 -22.40 -8.71
CA SER A 438 5.12 -21.17 -9.42
C SER A 438 4.51 -20.13 -8.47
N THR A 439 3.66 -20.57 -7.53
CA THR A 439 3.04 -19.68 -6.54
C THR A 439 4.07 -19.06 -5.60
N ASP A 440 5.08 -19.81 -5.17
CA ASP A 440 6.13 -19.31 -4.29
C ASP A 440 7.03 -18.30 -5.00
N ALA A 441 7.37 -18.60 -6.26
CA ALA A 441 8.08 -17.67 -7.13
C ALA A 441 7.30 -16.35 -7.29
N ALA A 442 6.00 -16.41 -7.56
CA ALA A 442 5.16 -15.22 -7.64
C ALA A 442 5.16 -14.39 -6.35
N ILE A 443 4.91 -15.01 -5.20
CA ILE A 443 4.88 -14.29 -3.92
C ILE A 443 6.25 -13.67 -3.61
N ALA A 444 7.34 -14.39 -3.88
CA ALA A 444 8.70 -13.88 -3.70
C ALA A 444 8.96 -12.63 -4.57
N ALA A 445 8.59 -12.67 -5.85
CA ALA A 445 8.69 -11.52 -6.73
C ALA A 445 7.78 -10.35 -6.28
N MET A 446 6.55 -10.61 -5.82
CA MET A 446 5.68 -9.56 -5.28
C MET A 446 6.28 -8.90 -4.05
N ILE A 447 6.86 -9.68 -3.12
CA ILE A 447 7.56 -9.17 -1.94
C ILE A 447 8.71 -8.25 -2.34
N LEU A 448 9.55 -8.68 -3.30
CA LEU A 448 10.67 -7.88 -3.78
C LEU A 448 10.18 -6.58 -4.44
N LEU A 449 9.18 -6.66 -5.32
CA LEU A 449 8.68 -5.47 -6.00
C LEU A 449 8.00 -4.49 -5.04
N ILE A 450 7.19 -4.94 -4.08
CA ILE A 450 6.53 -4.04 -3.13
C ILE A 450 7.51 -3.45 -2.10
N MET A 451 8.63 -4.12 -1.81
CA MET A 451 9.60 -3.65 -0.81
C MET A 451 10.28 -2.33 -1.23
N ILE A 452 10.25 -1.96 -2.52
CA ILE A 452 10.71 -0.64 -2.97
C ILE A 452 10.01 0.50 -2.23
N TYR A 453 8.74 0.30 -1.85
CA TYR A 453 7.94 1.27 -1.12
C TYR A 453 8.49 1.48 0.30
N TYR A 454 8.78 0.38 1.01
CA TYR A 454 9.42 0.41 2.33
C TYR A 454 10.84 0.98 2.26
N VAL A 455 11.64 0.60 1.26
CA VAL A 455 13.00 1.16 1.06
C VAL A 455 12.94 2.66 0.84
N SER A 456 11.92 3.16 0.14
CA SER A 456 11.75 4.60 -0.06
C SER A 456 11.26 5.30 1.22
N ARG A 457 10.39 4.64 2.00
CA ARG A 457 9.79 5.14 3.24
C ARG A 457 9.71 4.04 4.30
N PRO A 458 10.75 3.88 5.14
CA PRO A 458 10.91 2.78 6.10
C PRO A 458 10.04 2.94 7.36
N LEU A 459 8.73 3.10 7.17
CA LEU A 459 7.71 3.13 8.20
C LEU A 459 7.05 1.75 8.34
N ASP A 460 6.60 1.40 9.54
CA ASP A 460 5.93 0.11 9.82
C ASP A 460 4.69 -0.08 8.94
N GLU A 461 3.94 1.00 8.71
CA GLU A 461 2.78 1.04 7.83
C GLU A 461 3.12 0.79 6.35
N ASN A 462 4.39 0.81 5.96
CA ASN A 462 4.80 0.52 4.59
C ASN A 462 5.37 -0.90 4.45
N SER A 463 5.60 -1.64 5.55
CA SER A 463 6.08 -3.02 5.50
C SER A 463 5.00 -4.08 5.60
N TRP A 464 3.76 -3.71 5.97
CA TRP A 464 2.72 -4.70 6.26
C TRP A 464 2.31 -5.56 5.06
N THR A 465 2.34 -5.01 3.84
CA THR A 465 1.99 -5.76 2.62
C THR A 465 3.02 -6.85 2.33
N ALA A 466 4.31 -6.52 2.45
CA ALA A 466 5.39 -7.49 2.36
C ALA A 466 5.31 -8.53 3.49
N ALA A 467 4.97 -8.12 4.71
CA ALA A 467 4.74 -9.02 5.83
C ALA A 467 3.56 -9.98 5.59
N ALA A 468 2.43 -9.48 5.08
CA ALA A 468 1.25 -10.28 4.76
C ALA A 468 1.53 -11.31 3.66
N LEU A 469 2.21 -10.89 2.58
CA LEU A 469 2.67 -11.79 1.53
C LEU A 469 3.67 -12.82 2.07
N PHE A 470 4.59 -12.40 2.94
CA PHE A 470 5.54 -13.30 3.58
C PHE A 470 4.85 -14.31 4.52
N MET A 471 3.77 -13.92 5.20
CA MET A 471 2.97 -14.86 5.98
C MET A 471 2.25 -15.89 5.10
N LEU A 472 1.73 -15.49 3.93
CA LEU A 472 1.23 -16.44 2.93
C LEU A 472 2.34 -17.37 2.43
N PHE A 473 3.53 -16.82 2.17
CA PHE A 473 4.71 -17.58 1.78
C PHE A 473 5.05 -18.66 2.82
N LEU A 474 5.08 -18.31 4.12
CA LEU A 474 5.37 -19.23 5.22
C LEU A 474 4.22 -20.21 5.57
N ALA A 475 2.98 -19.93 5.15
CA ALA A 475 1.80 -20.69 5.57
C ALA A 475 1.91 -22.22 5.38
N PRO A 476 2.38 -22.76 4.24
CA PRO A 476 2.58 -24.20 4.08
C PRO A 476 3.56 -24.81 5.10
N ALA A 477 4.66 -24.11 5.39
CA ALA A 477 5.67 -24.57 6.35
C ALA A 477 5.17 -24.51 7.80
N ILE A 478 4.32 -23.53 8.13
CA ILE A 478 3.63 -23.44 9.42
C ILE A 478 2.64 -24.59 9.56
N ALA A 479 1.87 -24.87 8.51
CA ALA A 479 0.82 -25.90 8.54
C ALA A 479 1.36 -27.33 8.56
N ASP A 480 2.58 -27.56 8.05
CA ASP A 480 3.29 -28.81 8.19
C ASP A 480 3.81 -28.99 9.63
N GLN A 481 3.16 -29.88 10.39
CA GLN A 481 3.45 -30.18 11.80
C GLN A 481 4.91 -30.63 12.06
N THR A 482 5.61 -31.11 11.03
CA THR A 482 7.01 -31.57 11.15
C THR A 482 8.03 -30.44 11.06
N ARG A 483 7.62 -29.28 10.53
CA ARG A 483 8.47 -28.11 10.22
C ARG A 483 8.09 -26.85 11.03
N THR A 484 7.12 -27.00 11.93
CA THR A 484 6.39 -25.90 12.57
C THR A 484 7.24 -24.97 13.41
N LEU A 485 8.21 -25.47 14.20
CA LEU A 485 8.86 -24.66 15.24
C LEU A 485 9.67 -23.48 14.70
N LEU A 486 10.46 -23.68 13.64
CA LEU A 486 11.27 -22.59 13.06
C LEU A 486 10.40 -21.59 12.32
N ALA A 487 9.44 -22.07 11.51
CA ALA A 487 8.54 -21.19 10.76
C ALA A 487 7.63 -20.38 11.70
N VAL A 488 7.15 -21.00 12.79
CA VAL A 488 6.38 -20.33 13.85
C VAL A 488 7.26 -19.36 14.63
N ALA A 489 8.52 -19.69 14.93
CA ALA A 489 9.43 -18.76 15.58
C ALA A 489 9.69 -17.53 14.70
N VAL A 490 9.95 -17.72 13.41
CA VAL A 490 10.10 -16.62 12.44
C VAL A 490 8.84 -15.78 12.37
N ALA A 491 7.67 -16.40 12.19
CA ALA A 491 6.40 -15.68 12.13
C ALA A 491 6.09 -14.94 13.45
N GLY A 492 6.18 -15.64 14.58
CA GLY A 492 5.81 -15.16 15.90
C GLY A 492 6.76 -14.12 16.49
N VAL A 493 8.05 -14.14 16.11
CA VAL A 493 9.05 -13.21 16.67
C VAL A 493 9.37 -12.05 15.72
N LEU A 494 9.28 -12.25 14.40
CA LEU A 494 9.70 -11.22 13.44
C LEU A 494 8.53 -10.49 12.78
N VAL A 495 7.39 -11.15 12.56
CA VAL A 495 6.31 -10.59 11.75
C VAL A 495 5.11 -10.15 12.59
N VAL A 496 4.63 -11.04 13.47
CA VAL A 496 3.49 -10.76 14.35
C VAL A 496 3.72 -9.58 15.30
N PRO A 497 4.91 -9.35 15.88
CA PRO A 497 5.08 -8.26 16.84
C PRO A 497 5.03 -6.85 16.23
N ILE A 498 5.32 -6.69 14.94
CA ILE A 498 5.12 -5.41 14.23
C ILE A 498 3.62 -5.13 14.18
N SER A 499 2.83 -6.15 13.84
CA SER A 499 1.38 -6.08 13.79
C SER A 499 0.79 -5.86 15.19
N ALA A 500 1.41 -6.42 16.24
CA ALA A 500 0.98 -6.29 17.63
C ALA A 500 0.89 -4.84 18.13
N LYS A 501 1.89 -4.01 17.80
CA LYS A 501 1.91 -2.57 18.16
C LYS A 501 0.63 -1.86 17.69
N PHE A 502 0.15 -2.23 16.50
CA PHE A 502 -1.06 -1.66 15.91
C PHE A 502 -2.33 -2.36 16.41
N ASN A 503 -2.28 -3.68 16.62
CA ASN A 503 -3.42 -4.45 17.09
C ASN A 503 -3.91 -4.02 18.47
N ALA A 504 -3.02 -3.67 19.41
CA ALA A 504 -3.44 -3.22 20.73
C ALA A 504 -4.35 -1.99 20.64
N ARG A 505 -3.99 -1.02 19.79
CA ARG A 505 -4.81 0.16 19.53
C ARG A 505 -6.10 -0.20 18.78
N TYR A 506 -6.02 -0.98 17.70
CA TYR A 506 -7.18 -1.22 16.81
C TYR A 506 -8.19 -2.26 17.32
N LEU A 507 -7.77 -3.17 18.20
CA LEU A 507 -8.68 -4.09 18.86
C LEU A 507 -9.26 -3.49 20.15
N ALA A 508 -8.56 -2.56 20.81
CA ALA A 508 -9.03 -1.95 22.05
C ALA A 508 -9.83 -0.65 21.83
N ASP A 509 -9.50 0.18 20.83
CA ASP A 509 -10.22 1.43 20.55
C ASP A 509 -11.74 1.20 20.33
N PRO A 510 -12.19 0.15 19.62
CA PRO A 510 -13.62 -0.12 19.48
C PRO A 510 -14.32 -0.53 20.78
N LEU A 511 -13.56 -0.91 21.82
CA LEU A 511 -14.09 -1.22 23.15
C LEU A 511 -14.27 0.04 24.00
N GLN A 512 -13.80 1.21 23.55
CA GLN A 512 -13.93 2.47 24.27
C GLN A 512 -15.18 3.24 23.78
N PRO A 513 -16.23 3.42 24.61
CA PRO A 513 -17.47 4.08 24.20
C PRO A 513 -17.31 5.54 23.76
N SER A 514 -16.24 6.21 24.19
CA SER A 514 -15.91 7.58 23.80
C SER A 514 -15.37 7.70 22.37
N ARG A 515 -14.78 6.62 21.84
CA ARG A 515 -14.23 6.54 20.48
C ARG A 515 -15.12 5.77 19.52
N PHE A 516 -15.98 4.91 20.07
CA PHE A 516 -16.81 4.02 19.29
C PHE A 516 -18.26 4.09 19.75
N ALA A 517 -19.12 4.64 18.90
CA ALA A 517 -20.56 4.62 19.16
C ALA A 517 -21.16 3.36 18.56
N ILE A 518 -21.82 2.55 19.40
CA ILE A 518 -22.69 1.48 18.92
C ILE A 518 -23.87 2.10 18.17
N GLY A 519 -24.15 1.58 16.97
CA GLY A 519 -25.15 2.13 16.09
C GLY A 519 -24.62 3.26 15.19
N TRP A 520 -25.49 3.70 14.28
CA TRP A 520 -25.14 4.61 13.20
C TRP A 520 -25.38 6.04 13.66
N ARG A 521 -24.31 6.84 13.73
CA ARG A 521 -24.40 8.26 14.04
C ARG A 521 -24.06 9.06 12.80
N HIS A 522 -25.08 9.67 12.19
CA HIS A 522 -24.86 10.67 11.15
C HIS A 522 -24.37 11.95 11.80
N GLY A 523 -23.17 12.39 11.43
CA GLY A 523 -22.63 13.68 11.83
C GLY A 523 -22.68 14.73 10.72
N CYS A 524 -22.26 15.94 11.07
CA CYS A 524 -22.38 17.15 10.25
C CYS A 524 -21.32 17.29 9.14
N ALA A 525 -20.22 16.54 9.23
CA ALA A 525 -19.14 16.60 8.24
C ALA A 525 -19.40 15.56 7.14
N ASP A 526 -20.47 15.80 6.37
CA ASP A 526 -20.94 14.92 5.30
C ASP A 526 -21.20 13.47 5.79
N GLY A 527 -21.97 13.37 6.88
CA GLY A 527 -22.34 12.11 7.52
C GLY A 527 -21.37 11.62 8.59
N MET A 528 -20.13 12.12 8.64
CA MET A 528 -19.13 11.68 9.63
C MET A 528 -19.35 12.30 11.01
N ALA A 529 -19.31 11.47 12.06
CA ALA A 529 -19.34 11.89 13.44
C ALA A 529 -17.95 12.35 13.91
N ILE A 530 -17.90 13.55 14.51
CA ILE A 530 -16.68 14.17 15.03
C ILE A 530 -16.85 14.39 16.53
N ASP A 531 -15.76 14.36 17.29
CA ASP A 531 -15.74 14.75 18.69
C ASP A 531 -16.20 16.22 18.85
N LYS A 532 -16.75 16.59 20.01
CA LYS A 532 -17.24 17.97 20.28
C LYS A 532 -18.12 18.55 19.15
N PRO A 533 -19.20 17.85 18.74
CA PRO A 533 -20.01 18.22 17.58
C PRO A 533 -20.58 19.64 17.68
N ASP A 534 -20.93 20.12 18.88
CA ASP A 534 -21.46 21.47 19.08
C ASP A 534 -20.53 22.59 18.62
N ILE A 535 -19.21 22.33 18.60
CA ILE A 535 -18.19 23.28 18.15
C ILE A 535 -17.93 23.08 16.66
N TYR A 536 -17.47 21.89 16.27
CA TYR A 536 -16.99 21.69 14.91
C TYR A 536 -18.11 21.67 13.88
N CYS A 537 -19.32 21.18 14.21
CA CYS A 537 -20.43 21.22 13.26
C CYS A 537 -20.86 22.65 12.89
N LYS A 538 -20.90 23.55 13.89
CA LYS A 538 -21.19 24.96 13.64
C LYS A 538 -20.12 25.58 12.74
N GLN A 539 -18.85 25.27 13.00
CA GLN A 539 -17.75 25.72 12.15
C GLN A 539 -17.86 25.17 10.73
N PHE A 540 -18.19 23.88 10.53
CA PHE A 540 -18.31 23.26 9.20
C PHE A 540 -19.42 23.90 8.39
N LEU A 541 -20.59 24.08 9.01
CA LEU A 541 -21.73 24.73 8.37
C LEU A 541 -21.45 26.20 8.06
N ALA A 542 -20.86 26.95 9.01
CA ALA A 542 -20.52 28.36 8.80
C ALA A 542 -19.48 28.54 7.69
N LYS A 543 -18.49 27.64 7.62
CA LYS A 543 -17.46 27.63 6.58
C LYS A 543 -18.03 27.25 5.21
N ALA A 544 -18.89 26.23 5.15
CA ALA A 544 -19.57 25.82 3.92
C ALA A 544 -20.49 26.94 3.38
N GLU A 545 -21.25 27.61 4.26
CA GLU A 545 -22.12 28.71 3.88
C GLU A 545 -21.32 29.93 3.40
N ALA A 546 -20.20 30.25 4.06
CA ALA A 546 -19.30 31.29 3.59
C ALA A 546 -18.70 30.96 2.21
N LEU A 547 -18.33 29.70 1.96
CA LEU A 547 -17.84 29.25 0.65
C LEU A 547 -18.91 29.44 -0.44
N LYS A 548 -20.17 29.06 -0.18
CA LYS A 548 -21.31 29.31 -1.08
C LYS A 548 -21.52 30.80 -1.35
N SER A 549 -21.53 31.60 -0.28
CA SER A 549 -21.72 33.06 -0.34
C SER A 549 -20.63 33.76 -1.16
N ILE A 550 -19.37 33.33 -1.04
CA ILE A 550 -18.25 33.87 -1.82
C ILE A 550 -18.32 33.38 -3.27
N ALA A 551 -18.62 32.10 -3.51
CA ALA A 551 -18.76 31.55 -4.86
C ALA A 551 -19.88 32.21 -5.68
N ALA A 552 -20.95 32.65 -5.01
CA ALA A 552 -22.02 33.41 -5.65
C ALA A 552 -21.57 34.80 -6.15
N GLN A 553 -20.46 35.34 -5.63
CA GLN A 553 -19.93 36.65 -6.01
C GLN A 553 -18.97 36.56 -7.20
N GLY A 554 -18.44 35.37 -7.52
CA GLY A 554 -17.57 35.18 -8.66
C GLY A 554 -16.77 33.88 -8.64
N SER A 555 -15.84 33.76 -9.59
CA SER A 555 -14.98 32.59 -9.70
C SER A 555 -14.02 32.49 -8.50
N LEU A 556 -13.82 31.28 -7.99
CA LEU A 556 -12.91 31.07 -6.87
C LEU A 556 -12.03 29.83 -7.02
N ILE A 557 -10.94 29.85 -6.27
CA ILE A 557 -10.09 28.70 -5.97
C ILE A 557 -10.00 28.61 -4.45
N TYR A 558 -10.02 27.40 -3.89
CA TYR A 558 -9.81 27.23 -2.46
C TYR A 558 -8.85 26.08 -2.17
N PHE A 559 -8.07 26.25 -1.10
CA PHE A 559 -7.22 25.23 -0.49
C PHE A 559 -7.74 24.97 0.92
N SER A 560 -7.96 23.71 1.27
CA SER A 560 -8.46 23.38 2.60
C SER A 560 -8.06 21.96 2.99
N ASP A 561 -7.73 21.77 4.26
CA ASP A 561 -7.49 20.45 4.83
C ASP A 561 -8.79 19.61 4.93
N VAL A 562 -9.95 20.26 4.72
CA VAL A 562 -11.29 19.64 4.66
C VAL A 562 -11.93 19.78 3.27
N SER A 563 -11.10 19.82 2.23
CA SER A 563 -11.51 20.05 0.84
C SER A 563 -12.59 19.11 0.29
N LEU A 564 -12.50 17.81 0.58
CA LEU A 564 -13.50 16.81 0.17
C LEU A 564 -14.81 17.07 0.90
N ALA A 565 -14.79 17.31 2.22
CA ALA A 565 -15.98 17.68 2.96
C ALA A 565 -16.63 18.97 2.43
N MET A 566 -15.84 20.03 2.20
CA MET A 566 -16.32 21.30 1.67
C MET A 566 -16.95 21.15 0.29
N ARG A 567 -16.32 20.38 -0.62
CA ARG A 567 -16.89 20.12 -1.94
C ARG A 567 -18.28 19.52 -1.85
N ARG A 568 -18.48 18.61 -0.92
CA ARG A 568 -19.73 17.84 -0.81
C ARG A 568 -20.83 18.60 -0.10
N MET A 569 -20.49 19.32 0.95
CA MET A 569 -21.43 20.20 1.66
C MET A 569 -21.89 21.38 0.79
N THR A 570 -21.09 21.78 -0.20
CA THR A 570 -21.36 22.97 -1.02
C THR A 570 -21.69 22.70 -2.48
N GLY A 571 -21.31 21.55 -3.03
CA GLY A 571 -21.31 21.28 -4.47
C GLY A 571 -20.20 22.00 -5.24
N ILE A 572 -19.36 22.80 -4.57
CA ILE A 572 -18.35 23.63 -5.22
C ILE A 572 -17.05 22.84 -5.36
N SER A 573 -16.67 22.52 -6.58
CA SER A 573 -15.37 21.89 -6.88
C SER A 573 -14.33 22.96 -7.24
N PRO A 574 -13.11 22.90 -6.69
CA PRO A 574 -12.06 23.82 -7.08
C PRO A 574 -11.60 23.53 -8.51
N SER A 575 -11.27 24.57 -9.26
CA SER A 575 -10.80 24.49 -10.65
C SER A 575 -9.37 23.94 -10.82
N LEU A 576 -8.75 23.46 -9.74
CA LEU A 576 -7.38 22.95 -9.71
C LEU A 576 -7.34 21.41 -9.75
N PRO A 577 -6.27 20.81 -10.33
CA PRO A 577 -6.12 19.36 -10.47
C PRO A 577 -5.96 18.61 -9.15
N ALA A 578 -5.43 19.26 -8.13
CA ALA A 578 -5.31 18.73 -6.79
C ALA A 578 -5.83 19.80 -5.81
N PRO A 579 -6.71 19.44 -4.87
CA PRO A 579 -7.38 20.45 -4.03
C PRO A 579 -6.62 20.73 -2.73
N SER A 580 -5.76 19.81 -2.28
CA SER A 580 -4.74 20.05 -1.27
C SER A 580 -3.48 20.68 -1.88
N LEU A 581 -2.94 21.72 -1.23
CA LEU A 581 -1.68 22.32 -1.64
C LEU A 581 -0.49 21.37 -1.43
N SER A 582 -0.48 20.61 -0.33
CA SER A 582 0.59 19.64 -0.03
C SER A 582 0.66 18.51 -1.08
N ALA A 583 -0.47 18.20 -1.71
CA ALA A 583 -0.52 17.29 -2.84
C ALA A 583 -0.09 17.95 -4.17
N SER A 584 -0.38 19.25 -4.34
CA SER A 584 -0.21 19.99 -5.60
C SER A 584 1.17 20.61 -5.82
N ALA A 585 1.91 20.89 -4.75
CA ALA A 585 3.19 21.60 -4.82
C ALA A 585 4.18 21.01 -3.81
N LYS A 586 5.02 20.05 -4.25
CA LYS A 586 6.09 19.45 -3.44
C LYS A 586 7.45 20.07 -3.75
N THR A 587 7.57 20.69 -4.92
CA THR A 587 8.79 21.29 -5.45
C THR A 587 8.62 22.77 -5.76
N ASN A 588 9.73 23.50 -5.87
CA ASN A 588 9.71 24.90 -6.30
C ASN A 588 9.11 25.06 -7.71
N ALA A 589 9.37 24.11 -8.60
CA ALA A 589 8.84 24.10 -9.97
C ALA A 589 7.31 23.90 -9.97
N GLU A 590 6.79 22.94 -9.21
CA GLU A 590 5.35 22.71 -9.09
C GLU A 590 4.63 23.90 -8.45
N LEU A 591 5.20 24.53 -7.41
CA LEU A 591 4.65 25.74 -6.82
C LEU A 591 4.57 26.89 -7.83
N SER A 592 5.61 27.06 -8.65
CA SER A 592 5.64 28.07 -9.72
C SER A 592 4.61 27.77 -10.81
N LEU A 593 4.47 26.51 -11.22
CA LEU A 593 3.46 26.08 -12.18
C LEU A 593 2.04 26.29 -11.64
N LEU A 594 1.83 26.02 -10.35
CA LEU A 594 0.56 26.27 -9.67
C LEU A 594 0.24 27.77 -9.64
N ALA A 595 1.20 28.62 -9.26
CA ALA A 595 1.03 30.08 -9.28
C ALA A 595 0.70 30.60 -10.68
N ALA A 596 1.42 30.13 -11.71
CA ALA A 596 1.16 30.47 -13.11
C ALA A 596 -0.22 29.98 -13.59
N ARG A 597 -0.68 28.83 -13.10
CA ARG A 597 -2.02 28.31 -13.41
C ARG A 597 -3.10 29.15 -12.75
N ILE A 598 -2.95 29.52 -11.48
CA ILE A 598 -3.88 30.43 -10.79
C ILE A 598 -3.95 31.76 -11.52
N ASP A 599 -2.80 32.29 -11.94
CA ASP A 599 -2.76 33.52 -12.74
C ASP A 599 -3.51 33.40 -14.07
N ARG A 600 -3.38 32.26 -14.75
CA ARG A 600 -4.13 32.01 -15.99
C ARG A 600 -5.64 31.90 -15.75
N LEU A 601 -6.04 31.23 -14.68
CA LEU A 601 -7.45 31.04 -14.31
C LEU A 601 -8.10 32.34 -13.85
N LYS A 602 -7.30 33.31 -13.36
CA LYS A 602 -7.78 34.64 -13.00
C LYS A 602 -8.98 34.62 -12.03
N PRO A 603 -9.03 33.73 -11.00
CA PRO A 603 -10.17 33.69 -10.09
C PRO A 603 -10.39 35.03 -9.42
N GLN A 604 -11.64 35.38 -9.12
CA GLN A 604 -11.95 36.55 -8.32
C GLN A 604 -11.51 36.37 -6.87
N PHE A 605 -11.65 35.15 -6.32
CA PHE A 605 -11.29 34.85 -4.94
C PHE A 605 -10.32 33.66 -4.83
N ILE A 606 -9.35 33.76 -3.92
CA ILE A 606 -8.55 32.64 -3.45
C ILE A 606 -8.81 32.47 -1.95
N LEU A 607 -9.25 31.28 -1.56
CA LEU A 607 -9.58 30.97 -0.17
C LEU A 607 -8.59 29.96 0.41
N ARG A 608 -8.24 30.14 1.68
CA ARG A 608 -7.54 29.12 2.46
C ARG A 608 -8.06 29.03 3.88
N ASP A 609 -7.68 27.98 4.59
CA ASP A 609 -8.02 27.81 6.00
C ASP A 609 -7.41 28.96 6.84
N SER A 610 -8.25 29.64 7.63
CA SER A 610 -7.78 30.65 8.60
C SER A 610 -7.10 29.97 9.80
N ASP A 611 -6.22 30.69 10.51
CA ASP A 611 -5.46 30.15 11.66
C ASP A 611 -6.34 29.65 12.82
N GLY A 612 -7.59 30.13 12.92
CA GLY A 612 -8.59 29.69 13.91
C GLY A 612 -9.54 28.58 13.45
N SER A 613 -9.28 27.91 12.31
CA SER A 613 -10.15 26.86 11.77
C SER A 613 -9.90 25.47 12.40
N PHE A 614 -10.28 24.38 11.72
CA PHE A 614 -10.35 23.00 12.24
C PHE A 614 -9.02 22.37 12.70
N GLY A 615 -7.93 23.11 12.61
CA GLY A 615 -6.61 22.70 13.02
C GLY A 615 -5.60 23.70 12.47
N VAL A 616 -4.40 23.68 13.02
CA VAL A 616 -3.28 24.39 12.41
C VAL A 616 -2.68 23.43 11.37
N PRO A 617 -2.67 23.77 10.06
CA PRO A 617 -2.08 22.89 9.07
C PRO A 617 -0.62 22.60 9.45
N PRO A 618 -0.08 21.43 9.05
CA PRO A 618 1.32 21.11 9.28
C PRO A 618 2.22 22.29 8.87
N ALA A 619 3.25 22.59 9.66
CA ALA A 619 4.11 23.75 9.40
C ALA A 619 4.74 23.76 8.00
N ALA A 620 4.84 22.61 7.34
CA ALA A 620 5.26 22.51 5.95
C ALA A 620 4.19 23.07 4.99
N THR A 621 2.93 22.65 5.15
CA THR A 621 1.79 23.13 4.36
C THR A 621 1.62 24.64 4.50
N ARG A 622 1.63 25.17 5.73
CA ARG A 622 1.49 26.63 5.97
C ARG A 622 2.56 27.46 5.24
N ARG A 623 3.81 27.03 5.30
CA ARG A 623 4.90 27.75 4.64
C ARG A 623 4.82 27.64 3.11
N ALA A 624 4.42 26.48 2.57
CA ALA A 624 4.14 26.34 1.15
C ALA A 624 3.00 27.27 0.70
N GLU A 625 1.94 27.40 1.50
CA GLU A 625 0.86 28.36 1.27
C GLU A 625 1.37 29.80 1.28
N GLU A 626 2.11 30.19 2.32
CA GLU A 626 2.69 31.54 2.42
C GLU A 626 3.54 31.88 1.21
N ARG A 627 4.36 30.95 0.72
CA ARG A 627 5.15 31.15 -0.50
C ARG A 627 4.29 31.29 -1.75
N LEU A 628 3.23 30.49 -1.88
CA LEU A 628 2.26 30.65 -2.96
C LEU A 628 1.62 32.04 -2.91
N LEU A 629 1.25 32.51 -1.72
CA LEU A 629 0.63 33.81 -1.55
C LEU A 629 1.59 34.96 -1.85
N THR A 630 2.84 34.87 -1.42
CA THR A 630 3.88 35.83 -1.79
C THR A 630 4.06 35.90 -3.31
N ALA A 631 3.98 34.77 -4.02
CA ALA A 631 4.03 34.75 -5.48
C ALA A 631 2.80 35.41 -6.15
N LEU A 632 1.68 35.53 -5.43
CA LEU A 632 0.41 36.08 -5.91
C LEU A 632 0.09 37.49 -5.37
N GLN A 633 0.90 38.02 -4.45
CA GLN A 633 0.60 39.23 -3.66
C GLN A 633 0.35 40.50 -4.48
N PHE A 634 0.93 40.62 -5.68
CA PHE A 634 0.73 41.80 -6.54
C PHE A 634 -0.61 41.80 -7.29
N ARG A 635 -1.40 40.73 -7.14
CA ARG A 635 -2.64 40.51 -7.89
C ARG A 635 -3.85 40.28 -7.00
N TYR A 636 -3.63 39.94 -5.74
CA TYR A 636 -4.67 39.62 -4.78
C TYR A 636 -4.40 40.33 -3.47
N CYS A 637 -5.47 40.82 -2.86
CA CYS A 637 -5.43 41.51 -1.59
C CYS A 637 -6.16 40.73 -0.52
N ALA A 638 -5.56 40.70 0.68
CA ALA A 638 -6.20 40.13 1.83
C ALA A 638 -7.44 40.94 2.20
N ARG A 639 -8.52 40.21 2.46
CA ARG A 639 -9.75 40.72 3.06
C ARG A 639 -9.88 40.15 4.47
N PRO A 640 -10.75 40.74 5.32
CA PRO A 640 -11.09 40.15 6.61
C PRO A 640 -11.47 38.68 6.47
N ASP A 641 -10.95 37.84 7.37
CA ASP A 641 -11.28 36.42 7.41
C ASP A 641 -12.81 36.24 7.56
N LYS A 642 -13.40 35.31 6.81
CA LYS A 642 -14.84 35.06 6.79
C LYS A 642 -15.13 33.61 7.16
N ASN A 643 -15.64 33.39 8.37
CA ASN A 643 -16.11 32.08 8.88
C ASN A 643 -15.13 30.92 8.63
N GLY A 644 -13.86 31.09 9.01
CA GLY A 644 -12.85 30.04 8.85
C GLY A 644 -12.10 30.08 7.51
N TRP A 645 -12.40 31.05 6.65
CA TRP A 645 -11.66 31.33 5.41
C TRP A 645 -10.82 32.59 5.53
N ARG A 646 -9.54 32.49 5.20
CA ARG A 646 -8.75 33.65 4.80
C ARG A 646 -9.04 33.96 3.35
N VAL A 647 -9.55 35.15 3.08
CA VAL A 647 -10.05 35.56 1.77
C VAL A 647 -9.04 36.46 1.08
N LEU A 648 -8.66 36.10 -0.14
CA LEU A 648 -7.85 36.92 -1.03
C LEU A 648 -8.68 37.30 -2.24
N GLU A 649 -8.94 38.59 -2.42
CA GLU A 649 -9.72 39.11 -3.54
C GLU A 649 -8.80 39.68 -4.61
N ARG A 650 -9.09 39.37 -5.87
CA ARG A 650 -8.31 39.86 -7.01
C ARG A 650 -8.45 41.37 -7.15
N LEU A 651 -7.33 42.04 -7.38
CA LEU A 651 -7.30 43.48 -7.65
C LEU A 651 -8.03 43.81 -8.96
N PRO A 652 -8.86 44.86 -8.99
CA PRO A 652 -9.52 45.30 -10.22
C PRO A 652 -8.49 45.94 -11.19
N GLY A 653 -8.43 45.42 -12.42
CA GLY A 653 -7.62 46.00 -13.50
C GLY A 653 -6.10 45.99 -13.23
N ASP A 654 -5.46 47.15 -13.46
CA ASP A 654 -4.01 47.38 -13.30
C ASP A 654 -3.62 47.85 -11.88
N ALA A 655 -4.53 47.79 -10.92
CA ALA A 655 -4.22 48.16 -9.54
C ALA A 655 -3.08 47.26 -9.01
N LYS A 656 -1.99 47.90 -8.54
CA LYS A 656 -0.79 47.22 -8.01
C LYS A 656 -0.69 47.26 -6.49
N VAL A 657 -1.61 47.95 -5.82
CA VAL A 657 -1.57 48.21 -4.38
C VAL A 657 -2.92 47.86 -3.79
N CYS A 658 -2.90 47.12 -2.69
CA CYS A 658 -4.11 46.87 -1.93
C CYS A 658 -4.65 48.17 -1.36
N PRO A 659 -5.95 48.46 -1.51
CA PRO A 659 -6.55 49.59 -0.82
C PRO A 659 -6.28 49.41 0.68
N VAL A 660 -5.71 50.43 1.30
CA VAL A 660 -5.53 50.47 2.76
C VAL A 660 -6.93 50.58 3.34
N GLU A 661 -7.35 49.58 4.11
CA GLU A 661 -8.64 49.56 4.82
C GLU A 661 -8.65 50.55 6.00
#